data_AF-A0A150W025-F1
#
_entry.id   AF-A0A150W025-F1
#
_cell.length_a   1.000
_cell.length_b   1.000
_cell.length_c   1.000
_cell.angle_alpha   90.00
_cell.angle_beta   90.00
_cell.angle_gamma   90.00
#
_symmetry.space_group_name_H-M   'P 1'
#
loop_
_entity.id
_entity.type
_entity.pdbx_description
1 polymer ?
#
loop_
_entity_poly.entity_id
_entity_poly.type
_entity_poly.pdbx_seq_one_letter_code
_entity_poly.pdbx_strand_id
1 'polypeptide(L)'
;MQVPDVSVVVIAYNDAERLPTAVRSVLDQTLHGVEVVIVDDCSKDSTFEVAQALAAAHPDRVRAFQLPQNSGGCGAPRNYGIQQCAGDYVVFLDSDDVLERNACRNMLDAAESTGSDIVSGLCVRVHLDSRHKKTTPWYPWIYSTTRTIESITELPDLLTFDTLSTNKCYRREFLLESGLEFPVGIHYEDLLFSAQAYVAARRITLIPNTVYHWNVQESAAAKSISNRRHEIANFVHRMEIHRRVDALLESKGYDELKYRKDIKFLKHDLVLHFRDLALLDEDYRREFAELANGYLAEIDPRAYEEVQPLHAICAYLLSKEDWDNLLPATEALTNAGRLTSPLAEVDGQVYWCDRHLDTEQGRQVLDVTARGFHTRPLTTLALGNRLTSYESTDGVVRLAGRVVNPLGRIAPDAKLGAALEFSARRSVGGRTARIPVTSVRHAGQWIEWEGTADVARTVRPLGIIDAVWDVRLVLTVDGQELRTRVSVGGTPLDNARSLKVRPRLTTLVSDRFVPEITKKGNLSYVLSAEGRAAVHTSSMIEGAMHGRTAQLAKTSLRRLLKAKKDLNSGETKLRVYHEFYSKLPIRKGLVVFESHLGKQYSDSPKAIYEEMRRQGVRFEAVWSYAGAKPTGFPQDATLVKRWSWQYLRALAQAEFWIDNQGFPLRLAKRPGTTYIQTWHGTALKRMGFDEPNTKARGLAAQAAFQESLDRFDHFLIRGEHDRRTLAKGFRLRDEVLLPVGYPRNDELVETRRKEAETGVRERGELAAKLGIAPEKKVLLYAPTFRAAPGGKVRAFKAPFDVQEFAERFGETHTLLIRTHYLNSVTLPPSVRGRVIDVSSHHDITPLLALADGLITDYSSVMFDYGLLDRPMIFFTYDYDEYAKENRGTYFDLKERAPGPVVATEEELFGVIANFKDEADTKYAAARQRFNAEFSECDRGDAARQIVAKFFTGSGK
;
A
#
# COMPACT_ATOMS: atom_id res chain seq x y z
N MET A 1 -43.06 28.37 28.45
CA MET A 1 -42.10 27.37 27.94
C MET A 1 -40.93 27.30 28.91
N GLN A 2 -40.51 26.09 29.28
CA GLN A 2 -39.23 25.87 29.94
C GLN A 2 -38.13 26.28 28.96
N VAL A 3 -37.11 27.01 29.43
CA VAL A 3 -35.97 27.39 28.59
C VAL A 3 -35.28 26.11 28.10
N PRO A 4 -35.11 25.90 26.78
CA PRO A 4 -34.45 24.70 26.27
C PRO A 4 -32.96 24.73 26.61
N ASP A 5 -32.35 23.57 26.83
CA ASP A 5 -30.90 23.46 27.05
C ASP A 5 -30.15 23.56 25.71
N VAL A 6 -30.73 22.98 24.65
CA VAL A 6 -30.14 22.92 23.30
C VAL A 6 -31.14 23.39 22.24
N SER A 7 -30.73 24.31 21.39
CA SER A 7 -31.43 24.70 20.16
C SER A 7 -30.79 24.03 18.94
N VAL A 8 -31.59 23.28 18.16
CA VAL A 8 -31.14 22.73 16.88
C VAL A 8 -31.65 23.59 15.74
N VAL A 9 -30.74 24.26 15.03
CA VAL A 9 -31.03 25.03 13.83
C VAL A 9 -31.11 24.08 12.64
N VAL A 10 -32.30 23.95 12.05
CA VAL A 10 -32.54 23.13 10.86
C VAL A 10 -32.68 24.03 9.65
N ILE A 11 -31.78 23.92 8.68
CA ILE A 11 -31.85 24.72 7.45
C ILE A 11 -32.49 23.93 6.30
N ALA A 12 -33.31 24.59 5.50
CA ALA A 12 -34.01 23.96 4.39
C ALA A 12 -34.07 24.85 3.15
N TYR A 13 -33.93 24.23 1.97
CA TYR A 13 -34.21 24.86 0.68
C TYR A 13 -34.65 23.80 -0.34
N ASN A 14 -35.90 23.88 -0.80
CA ASN A 14 -36.51 22.92 -1.71
C ASN A 14 -36.36 21.44 -1.26
N ASP A 15 -36.65 21.16 0.01
CA ASP A 15 -36.51 19.84 0.61
C ASP A 15 -37.71 19.41 1.47
N ALA A 16 -38.92 19.62 0.95
CA ALA A 16 -40.17 19.27 1.63
C ALA A 16 -40.27 17.78 2.01
N GLU A 17 -39.63 16.89 1.24
CA GLU A 17 -39.69 15.45 1.45
C GLU A 17 -38.86 14.99 2.67
N ARG A 18 -37.64 15.53 2.85
CA ARG A 18 -36.73 15.05 3.90
C ARG A 18 -36.81 15.85 5.20
N LEU A 19 -37.23 17.11 5.15
CA LEU A 19 -37.36 17.98 6.32
C LEU A 19 -38.10 17.33 7.52
N PRO A 20 -39.24 16.61 7.35
CA PRO A 20 -39.90 15.94 8.47
C PRO A 20 -39.04 14.89 9.17
N THR A 21 -38.14 14.23 8.44
CA THR A 21 -37.24 13.20 8.99
C THR A 21 -36.14 13.85 9.82
N ALA A 22 -35.54 14.94 9.33
CA ALA A 22 -34.55 15.72 10.07
C ALA A 22 -35.14 16.25 11.39
N VAL A 23 -36.30 16.91 11.34
CA VAL A 23 -36.99 17.46 12.52
C VAL A 23 -37.38 16.35 13.49
N ARG A 24 -37.87 15.20 13.01
CA ARG A 24 -38.17 14.05 13.88
C ARG A 24 -36.94 13.55 14.62
N SER A 25 -35.76 13.52 13.99
CA SER A 25 -34.51 13.09 14.64
C SER A 25 -34.13 13.98 15.83
N VAL A 26 -34.56 15.24 15.83
CA VAL A 26 -34.41 16.18 16.95
C VAL A 26 -35.50 15.98 18.01
N LEU A 27 -36.74 15.80 17.59
CA LEU A 27 -37.86 15.58 18.52
C LEU A 27 -37.72 14.27 19.32
N ASP A 28 -37.11 13.25 18.72
CA ASP A 28 -36.85 11.92 19.28
C ASP A 28 -35.56 11.85 20.14
N GLN A 29 -34.87 12.97 20.36
CA GLN A 29 -33.70 13.02 21.24
C GLN A 29 -34.04 12.56 22.67
N THR A 30 -33.10 11.89 23.32
CA THR A 30 -33.26 11.47 24.73
C THR A 30 -33.16 12.62 25.73
N LEU A 31 -32.66 13.78 25.30
CA LEU A 31 -32.74 15.04 26.04
C LEU A 31 -34.08 15.72 25.75
N HIS A 32 -34.87 15.99 26.80
CA HIS A 32 -36.20 16.60 26.63
C HIS A 32 -36.14 18.12 26.42
N GLY A 33 -35.12 18.80 26.93
CA GLY A 33 -34.90 20.24 26.78
C GLY A 33 -34.32 20.65 25.41
N VAL A 34 -34.84 20.08 24.32
CA VAL A 34 -34.37 20.39 22.96
C VAL A 34 -35.47 21.08 22.15
N GLU A 35 -35.15 22.25 21.61
CA GLU A 35 -35.98 22.95 20.61
C GLU A 35 -35.44 22.81 19.17
N VAL A 36 -36.32 23.02 18.20
CA VAL A 36 -36.03 23.02 16.76
C VAL A 36 -36.33 24.41 16.20
N VAL A 37 -35.35 25.01 15.56
CA VAL A 37 -35.47 26.29 14.85
C VAL A 37 -35.29 26.01 13.36
N ILE A 38 -36.40 25.90 12.63
CA ILE A 38 -36.40 25.68 11.18
C ILE A 38 -36.25 27.03 10.47
N VAL A 39 -35.27 27.14 9.58
CA VAL A 39 -35.06 28.32 8.75
C VAL A 39 -35.08 27.93 7.27
N ASP A 40 -36.13 28.34 6.58
CA ASP A 40 -36.32 28.15 5.14
C ASP A 40 -35.64 29.28 4.35
N ASP A 41 -34.77 28.92 3.40
CA ASP A 41 -34.06 29.87 2.52
C ASP A 41 -34.92 30.31 1.32
N CYS A 42 -36.15 30.74 1.59
CA CYS A 42 -37.12 31.17 0.58
C CYS A 42 -37.33 30.10 -0.51
N SER A 43 -37.74 28.89 -0.10
CA SER A 43 -38.03 27.77 -0.99
C SER A 43 -39.13 28.09 -2.00
N LYS A 44 -39.09 27.40 -3.14
CA LYS A 44 -40.05 27.54 -4.24
C LYS A 44 -41.05 26.37 -4.33
N ASP A 45 -40.83 25.33 -3.52
CA ASP A 45 -41.75 24.21 -3.35
C ASP A 45 -42.51 24.33 -2.02
N SER A 46 -43.17 23.24 -1.58
CA SER A 46 -43.94 23.21 -0.34
C SER A 46 -43.10 23.10 0.94
N THR A 47 -41.79 23.32 0.90
CA THR A 47 -40.90 23.17 2.07
C THR A 47 -41.33 24.05 3.24
N PHE A 48 -41.65 25.32 3.00
CA PHE A 48 -42.06 26.23 4.07
C PHE A 48 -43.44 25.88 4.65
N GLU A 49 -44.37 25.41 3.81
CA GLU A 49 -45.67 24.91 4.29
C GLU A 49 -45.49 23.70 5.22
N VAL A 50 -44.58 22.79 4.87
CA VAL A 50 -44.20 21.66 5.73
C VAL A 50 -43.56 22.13 7.04
N ALA A 51 -42.67 23.14 6.99
CA ALA A 51 -42.07 23.72 8.19
C ALA A 51 -43.13 24.33 9.12
N GLN A 52 -44.11 25.07 8.57
CA GLN A 52 -45.23 25.62 9.33
C GLN A 52 -46.10 24.53 9.95
N ALA A 53 -46.38 23.45 9.22
CA ALA A 53 -47.14 22.32 9.74
C ALA A 53 -46.41 21.62 10.90
N LEU A 54 -45.09 21.47 10.82
CA LEU A 54 -44.26 20.92 11.90
C LEU A 54 -44.25 21.82 13.14
N ALA A 55 -44.15 23.15 12.95
CA ALA A 55 -44.27 24.12 14.04
C ALA A 55 -45.66 24.09 14.70
N ALA A 56 -46.73 24.01 13.91
CA ALA A 56 -48.09 23.92 14.43
C ALA A 56 -48.36 22.61 15.19
N ALA A 57 -47.74 21.49 14.78
CA ALA A 57 -47.86 20.20 15.45
C ALA A 57 -47.09 20.13 16.78
N HIS A 58 -46.05 20.96 16.94
CA HIS A 58 -45.17 20.97 18.11
C HIS A 58 -44.85 22.40 18.58
N PRO A 59 -45.86 23.22 18.94
CA PRO A 59 -45.69 24.67 19.16
C PRO A 59 -44.77 25.04 20.32
N ASP A 60 -44.60 24.14 21.29
CA ASP A 60 -43.71 24.34 22.44
C ASP A 60 -42.24 23.96 22.17
N ARG A 61 -41.95 23.36 21.01
CA ARG A 61 -40.61 22.82 20.68
C ARG A 61 -40.11 23.15 19.29
N VAL A 62 -40.98 23.56 18.36
CA VAL A 62 -40.61 23.80 16.95
C VAL A 62 -41.07 25.19 16.54
N ARG A 63 -40.13 25.97 15.99
CA ARG A 63 -40.40 27.28 15.38
C ARG A 63 -39.93 27.27 13.94
N ALA A 64 -40.69 27.90 13.05
CA ALA A 64 -40.38 27.97 11.63
C ALA A 64 -40.29 29.43 11.18
N PHE A 65 -39.23 29.73 10.45
CA PHE A 65 -38.94 31.05 9.90
C PHE A 65 -38.62 30.92 8.42
N GLN A 66 -38.89 31.96 7.64
CA GLN A 66 -38.54 32.06 6.23
C GLN A 66 -37.76 33.33 5.99
N LEU A 67 -36.66 33.23 5.26
CA LEU A 67 -35.90 34.39 4.82
C LEU A 67 -36.66 35.16 3.72
N PRO A 68 -36.50 36.49 3.62
CA PRO A 68 -37.22 37.30 2.66
C PRO A 68 -36.83 37.03 1.19
N GLN A 69 -35.65 36.44 0.97
CA GLN A 69 -35.14 36.08 -0.35
C GLN A 69 -34.19 34.89 -0.22
N ASN A 70 -34.03 34.13 -1.31
CA ASN A 70 -33.06 33.04 -1.36
C ASN A 70 -31.62 33.58 -1.31
N SER A 71 -30.84 33.07 -0.36
CA SER A 71 -29.46 33.50 -0.11
C SER A 71 -28.42 32.82 -1.02
N GLY A 72 -28.78 31.68 -1.61
CA GLY A 72 -27.91 30.89 -2.48
C GLY A 72 -26.91 29.98 -1.75
N GLY A 73 -27.02 29.83 -0.42
CA GLY A 73 -26.15 28.97 0.38
C GLY A 73 -26.64 28.73 1.80
N CYS A 74 -25.90 27.95 2.58
CA CYS A 74 -26.31 27.54 3.93
C CYS A 74 -26.08 28.63 5.00
N GLY A 75 -25.19 29.59 4.73
CA GLY A 75 -24.70 30.53 5.74
C GLY A 75 -25.78 31.47 6.30
N ALA A 76 -26.55 32.13 5.45
CA ALA A 76 -27.57 33.09 5.91
C ALA A 76 -28.69 32.43 6.72
N PRO A 77 -29.25 31.27 6.32
CA PRO A 77 -30.21 30.54 7.16
C PRO A 77 -29.64 30.14 8.53
N ARG A 78 -28.38 29.68 8.59
CA ARG A 78 -27.72 29.33 9.86
C ARG A 78 -27.54 30.55 10.76
N ASN A 79 -27.06 31.67 10.22
CA ASN A 79 -26.89 32.93 10.97
C ASN A 79 -28.22 33.43 11.53
N TYR A 80 -29.27 33.43 10.71
CA TYR A 80 -30.60 33.80 11.17
C TYR A 80 -31.07 32.85 12.29
N GLY A 81 -30.84 31.55 12.14
CA GLY A 81 -31.14 30.55 13.16
C GLY A 81 -30.45 30.81 14.49
N ILE A 82 -29.15 31.15 14.50
CA ILE A 82 -28.40 31.49 15.73
C ILE A 82 -29.11 32.60 16.51
N GLN A 83 -29.57 33.65 15.81
CA GLN A 83 -30.26 34.78 16.43
C GLN A 83 -31.63 34.40 17.02
N GLN A 84 -32.28 33.38 16.45
CA GLN A 84 -33.57 32.90 16.93
C GLN A 84 -33.47 31.87 18.07
N CYS A 85 -32.32 31.24 18.29
CA CYS A 85 -32.14 30.22 19.33
C CYS A 85 -32.36 30.78 20.74
N ALA A 86 -33.07 30.02 21.58
CA ALA A 86 -33.33 30.33 22.98
C ALA A 86 -32.50 29.50 23.96
N GLY A 87 -31.90 28.37 23.52
CA GLY A 87 -31.15 27.48 24.38
C GLY A 87 -29.71 27.88 24.58
N ASP A 88 -29.12 27.41 25.69
CA ASP A 88 -27.75 27.74 26.10
C ASP A 88 -26.70 27.18 25.13
N TYR A 89 -27.07 26.14 24.39
CA TYR A 89 -26.23 25.53 23.35
C TYR A 89 -26.94 25.44 22.00
N VAL A 90 -26.17 25.52 20.91
CA VAL A 90 -26.64 25.49 19.52
C VAL A 90 -26.02 24.30 18.78
N VAL A 91 -26.84 23.59 17.99
CA VAL A 91 -26.43 22.52 17.07
C VAL A 91 -27.01 22.81 15.69
N PHE A 92 -26.27 22.53 14.61
CA PHE A 92 -26.75 22.70 13.24
C PHE A 92 -27.14 21.35 12.61
N LEU A 93 -28.24 21.33 11.86
CA LEU A 93 -28.72 20.17 11.15
C LEU A 93 -29.20 20.56 9.74
N ASP A 94 -28.72 19.85 8.72
CA ASP A 94 -29.20 20.02 7.36
C ASP A 94 -30.48 19.18 7.14
N SER A 95 -31.42 19.68 6.32
CA SER A 95 -32.74 19.05 6.12
C SER A 95 -32.72 17.65 5.51
N ASP A 96 -31.62 17.22 4.90
CA ASP A 96 -31.41 15.89 4.33
C ASP A 96 -30.65 14.92 5.26
N ASP A 97 -30.23 15.38 6.45
CA ASP A 97 -29.46 14.64 7.43
C ASP A 97 -30.25 14.32 8.71
N VAL A 98 -29.68 13.52 9.61
CA VAL A 98 -30.30 13.19 10.91
C VAL A 98 -29.29 13.17 12.06
N LEU A 99 -29.73 13.57 13.25
CA LEU A 99 -28.96 13.41 14.48
C LEU A 99 -29.02 11.97 15.00
N GLU A 100 -27.95 11.52 15.66
CA GLU A 100 -28.00 10.28 16.44
C GLU A 100 -28.91 10.48 17.66
N ARG A 101 -29.60 9.43 18.12
CA ARG A 101 -30.66 9.49 19.15
C ARG A 101 -30.22 10.15 20.47
N ASN A 102 -28.95 10.07 20.83
CA ASN A 102 -28.39 10.63 22.06
C ASN A 102 -27.42 11.79 21.78
N ALA A 103 -27.42 12.35 20.56
CA ALA A 103 -26.47 13.38 20.15
C ALA A 103 -26.50 14.61 21.07
N CYS A 104 -27.67 15.21 21.27
CA CYS A 104 -27.82 16.42 22.10
C CYS A 104 -27.42 16.13 23.55
N ARG A 105 -27.86 15.00 24.11
CA ARG A 105 -27.53 14.60 25.49
C ARG A 105 -26.03 14.41 25.68
N ASN A 106 -25.38 13.60 24.84
CA ASN A 106 -23.96 13.30 24.97
C ASN A 106 -23.09 14.55 24.81
N MET A 107 -23.48 15.47 23.91
CA MET A 107 -22.75 16.72 23.71
C MET A 107 -22.98 17.71 24.85
N LEU A 108 -24.20 17.82 25.37
CA LEU A 108 -24.51 18.68 26.52
C LEU A 108 -23.80 18.19 27.80
N ASP A 109 -23.92 16.90 28.13
CA ASP A 109 -23.26 16.30 29.29
C ASP A 109 -21.73 16.55 29.25
N ALA A 110 -21.13 16.43 28.07
CA ALA A 110 -19.72 16.77 27.87
C ALA A 110 -19.46 18.28 28.05
N ALA A 111 -20.28 19.15 27.45
CA ALA A 111 -20.09 20.59 27.51
C ALA A 111 -20.18 21.13 28.93
N GLU A 112 -21.13 20.64 29.73
CA GLU A 112 -21.32 21.06 31.12
C GLU A 112 -20.23 20.51 32.03
N SER A 113 -19.87 19.22 31.88
CA SER A 113 -18.84 18.58 32.72
C SER A 113 -17.45 19.18 32.52
N THR A 114 -17.14 19.66 31.32
CA THR A 114 -15.84 20.25 31.01
C THR A 114 -15.89 21.77 30.95
N GLY A 115 -17.06 22.39 30.94
CA GLY A 115 -17.21 23.83 30.70
C GLY A 115 -16.74 24.26 29.31
N SER A 116 -16.88 23.42 28.28
CA SER A 116 -16.39 23.70 26.93
C SER A 116 -17.24 24.72 26.17
N ASP A 117 -16.59 25.51 25.32
CA ASP A 117 -17.26 26.41 24.38
C ASP A 117 -17.75 25.61 23.15
N ILE A 118 -17.03 24.55 22.78
CA ILE A 118 -17.37 23.65 21.66
C ILE A 118 -17.26 22.19 22.12
N VAL A 119 -18.26 21.37 21.79
CA VAL A 119 -18.18 19.91 21.84
C VAL A 119 -18.36 19.35 20.45
N SER A 120 -17.44 18.49 20.00
CA SER A 120 -17.51 17.81 18.71
C SER A 120 -17.62 16.30 18.89
N GLY A 121 -18.45 15.65 18.08
CA GLY A 121 -18.61 14.19 18.07
C GLY A 121 -18.38 13.57 16.70
N LEU A 122 -18.41 12.24 16.64
CA LEU A 122 -18.16 11.51 15.40
C LEU A 122 -19.32 11.69 14.41
N CYS A 123 -19.01 12.14 13.20
CA CYS A 123 -19.92 12.12 12.06
C CYS A 123 -19.78 10.79 11.29
N VAL A 124 -20.90 10.25 10.81
CA VAL A 124 -20.92 9.02 10.00
C VAL A 124 -21.66 9.26 8.69
N ARG A 125 -20.97 9.03 7.56
CA ARG A 125 -21.60 9.07 6.23
C ARG A 125 -22.43 7.82 6.00
N VAL A 126 -23.68 7.99 5.57
CA VAL A 126 -24.63 6.92 5.25
C VAL A 126 -24.91 6.94 3.75
N HIS A 127 -24.44 5.92 3.02
CA HIS A 127 -24.62 5.84 1.57
C HIS A 127 -26.00 5.26 1.23
N LEU A 128 -26.96 6.13 0.90
CA LEU A 128 -28.36 5.75 0.70
C LEU A 128 -28.59 4.84 -0.51
N ASP A 129 -27.80 5.01 -1.58
CA ASP A 129 -27.90 4.20 -2.80
C ASP A 129 -27.26 2.81 -2.66
N SER A 130 -26.55 2.57 -1.55
CA SER A 130 -25.95 1.26 -1.30
C SER A 130 -27.03 0.26 -0.89
N ARG A 131 -27.06 -0.91 -1.55
CA ARG A 131 -27.96 -2.04 -1.22
C ARG A 131 -27.95 -2.45 0.27
N HIS A 132 -26.88 -2.13 1.00
CA HIS A 132 -26.73 -2.43 2.43
C HIS A 132 -26.58 -1.18 3.31
N LYS A 133 -26.92 0.02 2.80
CA LYS A 133 -26.73 1.31 3.51
C LYS A 133 -25.35 1.40 4.16
N LYS A 134 -24.30 1.21 3.33
CA LYS A 134 -22.91 1.26 3.78
C LYS A 134 -22.68 2.54 4.59
N THR A 135 -22.06 2.42 5.76
CA THR A 135 -21.64 3.54 6.59
C THR A 135 -20.13 3.74 6.52
N THR A 136 -19.68 4.99 6.58
CA THR A 136 -18.26 5.37 6.62
C THR A 136 -18.05 6.46 7.67
N PRO A 137 -17.36 6.17 8.80
CA PRO A 137 -17.02 7.20 9.79
C PRO A 137 -16.14 8.30 9.20
N TRP A 138 -16.43 9.55 9.57
CA TRP A 138 -15.67 10.74 9.16
C TRP A 138 -14.48 10.94 10.10
N TYR A 139 -13.27 10.73 9.59
CA TYR A 139 -12.00 10.90 10.32
C TYR A 139 -11.97 10.33 11.76
N PRO A 140 -12.24 9.02 11.94
CA PRO A 140 -12.50 8.44 13.26
C PRO A 140 -11.30 8.45 14.23
N TRP A 141 -10.07 8.68 13.76
CA TRP A 141 -8.90 8.72 14.64
C TRP A 141 -8.90 9.95 15.55
N ILE A 142 -9.50 11.06 15.10
CA ILE A 142 -9.70 12.30 15.89
C ILE A 142 -10.62 12.01 17.08
N TYR A 143 -11.63 11.17 16.87
CA TYR A 143 -12.68 10.81 17.83
C TYR A 143 -12.44 9.46 18.50
N SER A 144 -11.18 9.03 18.63
CA SER A 144 -10.86 7.70 19.19
C SER A 144 -11.06 7.61 20.71
N THR A 145 -10.98 8.75 21.41
CA THR A 145 -11.12 8.86 22.87
C THR A 145 -11.74 10.20 23.22
N THR A 146 -12.42 10.25 24.36
CA THR A 146 -12.86 11.54 24.92
C THR A 146 -11.64 12.35 25.33
N ARG A 147 -11.58 13.62 24.92
CA ARG A 147 -10.50 14.54 25.31
C ARG A 147 -10.98 15.99 25.29
N THR A 148 -10.36 16.80 26.12
CA THR A 148 -10.59 18.25 26.18
C THR A 148 -9.26 18.93 25.92
N ILE A 149 -9.28 19.91 25.02
CA ILE A 149 -8.12 20.77 24.69
C ILE A 149 -8.47 22.21 25.03
N GLU A 150 -7.50 22.96 25.53
CA GLU A 150 -7.64 24.39 25.85
C GLU A 150 -7.21 25.26 24.65
N SER A 151 -6.53 24.68 23.67
CA SER A 151 -6.21 25.34 22.41
C SER A 151 -6.25 24.37 21.23
N ILE A 152 -6.66 24.88 20.06
CA ILE A 152 -6.62 24.14 18.80
C ILE A 152 -5.19 23.69 18.41
N THR A 153 -4.16 24.35 18.94
CA THR A 153 -2.75 23.97 18.72
C THR A 153 -2.38 22.63 19.35
N GLU A 154 -3.12 22.15 20.36
CA GLU A 154 -2.92 20.83 20.96
C GLU A 154 -3.38 19.68 20.05
N LEU A 155 -4.28 19.98 19.11
CA LEU A 155 -4.76 19.02 18.11
C LEU A 155 -4.98 19.68 16.73
N PRO A 156 -3.90 20.03 16.00
CA PRO A 156 -3.99 20.67 14.68
C PRO A 156 -4.81 19.89 13.63
N ASP A 157 -4.85 18.57 13.77
CA ASP A 157 -5.63 17.67 12.92
C ASP A 157 -7.14 18.01 12.94
N LEU A 158 -7.65 18.56 14.04
CA LEU A 158 -9.05 18.93 14.16
C LEU A 158 -9.42 20.06 13.19
N LEU A 159 -8.65 21.16 13.18
CA LEU A 159 -8.81 22.28 12.24
C LEU A 159 -8.58 21.83 10.80
N THR A 160 -7.63 20.94 10.60
CA THR A 160 -7.22 20.50 9.26
C THR A 160 -8.26 19.57 8.63
N PHE A 161 -8.77 18.58 9.36
CA PHE A 161 -9.58 17.50 8.80
C PHE A 161 -11.07 17.61 9.11
N ASP A 162 -11.46 18.00 10.33
CA ASP A 162 -12.88 18.10 10.68
C ASP A 162 -13.39 19.54 10.61
N THR A 163 -13.69 19.94 9.39
CA THR A 163 -14.19 21.27 9.03
C THR A 163 -15.71 21.34 8.99
N LEU A 164 -16.43 20.34 9.50
CA LEU A 164 -17.89 20.32 9.52
C LEU A 164 -18.42 21.24 10.63
N SER A 165 -19.50 21.98 10.38
CA SER A 165 -20.15 22.76 11.43
C SER A 165 -21.22 21.96 12.20
N THR A 166 -21.72 20.86 11.62
CA THR A 166 -22.94 20.15 12.04
C THR A 166 -22.73 19.05 13.08
N ASN A 167 -21.53 18.47 13.18
CA ASN A 167 -21.21 17.44 14.19
C ASN A 167 -20.80 18.03 15.55
N LYS A 168 -21.29 19.24 15.85
CA LYS A 168 -20.82 20.07 16.96
C LYS A 168 -21.98 20.71 17.73
N CYS A 169 -21.71 20.93 19.00
CA CYS A 169 -22.53 21.68 19.94
C CYS A 169 -21.72 22.89 20.40
N TYR A 170 -22.26 24.09 20.24
CA TYR A 170 -21.61 25.35 20.56
C TYR A 170 -22.33 26.03 21.70
N ARG A 171 -21.61 26.59 22.68
CA ARG A 171 -22.23 27.48 23.66
C ARG A 171 -22.75 28.73 22.94
N ARG A 172 -24.03 29.05 23.12
CA ARG A 172 -24.69 30.17 22.42
C ARG A 172 -24.05 31.51 22.75
N GLU A 173 -23.77 31.76 24.02
CA GLU A 173 -23.09 32.98 24.47
C GLU A 173 -21.73 33.15 23.78
N PHE A 174 -20.94 32.08 23.68
CA PHE A 174 -19.66 32.07 22.96
C PHE A 174 -19.81 32.47 21.48
N LEU A 175 -20.83 31.93 20.78
CA LEU A 175 -21.10 32.28 19.38
C LEU A 175 -21.39 33.79 19.23
N LEU A 176 -22.21 34.35 20.13
CA LEU A 176 -22.63 35.75 20.08
C LEU A 176 -21.51 36.71 20.48
N GLU A 177 -20.82 36.46 21.58
CA GLU A 177 -19.72 37.31 22.08
C GLU A 177 -18.53 37.34 21.13
N SER A 178 -18.25 36.21 20.48
CA SER A 178 -17.15 36.10 19.51
C SER A 178 -17.53 36.60 18.11
N GLY A 179 -18.79 36.99 17.88
CA GLY A 179 -19.28 37.42 16.58
C GLY A 179 -19.13 36.34 15.50
N LEU A 180 -19.35 35.06 15.86
CA LEU A 180 -19.16 33.94 14.95
C LEU A 180 -20.36 33.79 14.01
N GLU A 181 -20.13 34.12 12.74
CA GLU A 181 -21.13 34.03 11.68
C GLU A 181 -20.59 33.25 10.48
N PHE A 182 -21.46 32.48 9.83
CA PHE A 182 -21.16 31.83 8.57
C PHE A 182 -21.02 32.89 7.45
N PRO A 183 -19.99 32.82 6.60
CA PRO A 183 -19.89 33.74 5.47
C PRO A 183 -21.06 33.53 4.48
N VAL A 184 -21.61 34.64 3.99
CA VAL A 184 -22.75 34.65 3.05
C VAL A 184 -22.24 34.90 1.62
N GLY A 185 -22.86 34.26 0.62
CA GLY A 185 -22.53 34.47 -0.80
C GLY A 185 -21.31 33.68 -1.30
N ILE A 186 -20.76 32.78 -0.49
CA ILE A 186 -19.63 31.91 -0.84
C ILE A 186 -19.92 30.46 -0.46
N HIS A 187 -19.41 29.50 -1.23
CA HIS A 187 -19.50 28.08 -0.90
C HIS A 187 -18.36 27.66 0.03
N TYR A 188 -18.53 26.54 0.75
CA TYR A 188 -17.57 26.03 1.73
C TYR A 188 -17.46 26.90 2.98
N GLU A 189 -18.55 27.56 3.34
CA GLU A 189 -18.72 28.42 4.50
C GLU A 189 -18.33 27.73 5.83
N ASP A 190 -18.56 26.42 5.93
CA ASP A 190 -18.21 25.60 7.10
C ASP A 190 -16.72 25.61 7.42
N LEU A 191 -15.85 25.70 6.40
CA LEU A 191 -14.40 25.68 6.59
C LEU A 191 -13.94 26.93 7.35
N LEU A 192 -14.43 28.10 6.93
CA LEU A 192 -14.07 29.36 7.57
C LEU A 192 -14.73 29.47 8.96
N PHE A 193 -16.03 29.17 9.06
CA PHE A 193 -16.75 29.21 10.33
C PHE A 193 -16.10 28.29 11.37
N SER A 194 -15.79 27.04 11.01
CA SER A 194 -15.16 26.09 11.94
C SER A 194 -13.76 26.56 12.35
N ALA A 195 -12.97 27.11 11.42
CA ALA A 195 -11.65 27.66 11.73
C ALA A 195 -11.75 28.85 12.70
N GLN A 196 -12.68 29.79 12.46
CA GLN A 196 -12.96 30.91 13.36
C GLN A 196 -13.40 30.43 14.74
N ALA A 197 -14.32 29.46 14.80
CA ALA A 197 -14.81 28.89 16.05
C ALA A 197 -13.68 28.20 16.84
N TYR A 198 -12.85 27.37 16.20
CA TYR A 198 -11.73 26.70 16.87
C TYR A 198 -10.66 27.68 17.38
N VAL A 199 -10.39 28.74 16.61
CA VAL A 199 -9.42 29.78 17.00
C VAL A 199 -9.94 30.66 18.14
N ALA A 200 -11.25 30.89 18.21
CA ALA A 200 -11.88 31.70 19.25
C ALA A 200 -12.17 30.92 20.54
N ALA A 201 -12.41 29.62 20.47
CA ALA A 201 -12.78 28.80 21.61
C ALA A 201 -11.65 28.69 22.65
N ARG A 202 -12.00 28.84 23.93
CA ARG A 202 -11.06 28.64 25.05
C ARG A 202 -10.95 27.16 25.42
N ARG A 203 -11.98 26.38 25.13
CA ARG A 203 -12.02 24.95 25.44
C ARG A 203 -12.88 24.18 24.47
N ILE A 204 -12.31 23.11 23.92
CA ILE A 204 -12.95 22.22 22.94
C ILE A 204 -12.92 20.80 23.49
N THR A 205 -14.07 20.14 23.53
CA THR A 205 -14.17 18.72 23.91
C THR A 205 -14.55 17.85 22.72
N LEU A 206 -13.88 16.71 22.60
CA LEU A 206 -14.09 15.71 21.57
C LEU A 206 -14.66 14.46 22.25
N ILE A 207 -15.73 13.90 21.71
CA ILE A 207 -16.35 12.66 22.22
C ILE A 207 -16.36 11.56 21.14
N PRO A 208 -16.15 10.28 21.49
CA PRO A 208 -16.13 9.18 20.53
C PRO A 208 -17.53 8.80 20.02
N ASN A 209 -18.58 9.31 20.67
CA ASN A 209 -19.97 9.05 20.34
C ASN A 209 -20.27 9.53 18.91
N THR A 210 -21.03 8.73 18.18
CA THR A 210 -21.63 9.22 16.93
C THR A 210 -22.73 10.22 17.28
N VAL A 211 -22.68 11.41 16.67
CA VAL A 211 -23.65 12.48 16.93
C VAL A 211 -24.42 12.88 15.67
N TYR A 212 -23.86 12.61 14.50
CA TYR A 212 -24.40 13.09 13.22
C TYR A 212 -24.34 12.00 12.14
N HIS A 213 -25.45 11.81 11.43
CA HIS A 213 -25.53 10.94 10.25
C HIS A 213 -25.68 11.78 8.99
N TRP A 214 -24.58 11.84 8.24
CA TRP A 214 -24.52 12.55 6.96
C TRP A 214 -24.99 11.64 5.83
N ASN A 215 -26.19 11.86 5.31
CA ASN A 215 -26.79 11.08 4.24
C ASN A 215 -26.16 11.48 2.89
N VAL A 216 -25.63 10.49 2.16
CA VAL A 216 -24.97 10.71 0.87
C VAL A 216 -25.69 9.92 -0.21
N GLN A 217 -26.14 10.63 -1.26
CA GLN A 217 -26.72 10.08 -2.47
C GLN A 217 -25.77 10.33 -3.66
N GLU A 218 -25.25 9.25 -4.27
CA GLU A 218 -24.36 9.30 -5.44
C GLU A 218 -25.13 9.39 -6.76
N SER A 219 -26.37 8.92 -6.82
CA SER A 219 -27.20 8.91 -8.05
C SER A 219 -28.25 10.03 -8.16
N ALA A 220 -28.14 11.10 -7.37
CA ALA A 220 -29.04 12.24 -7.49
C ALA A 220 -28.89 12.93 -8.86
N ALA A 221 -30.02 13.38 -9.44
CA ALA A 221 -30.07 14.05 -10.75
C ALA A 221 -29.23 15.33 -10.80
N ALA A 222 -29.02 15.98 -9.65
CA ALA A 222 -28.06 17.05 -9.44
C ALA A 222 -26.99 16.58 -8.45
N LYS A 223 -25.71 16.66 -8.85
CA LYS A 223 -24.59 16.46 -7.91
C LYS A 223 -24.59 17.60 -6.90
N SER A 224 -24.19 17.33 -5.64
CA SER A 224 -23.99 18.39 -4.64
C SER A 224 -23.08 19.48 -5.20
N ILE A 225 -23.29 20.72 -4.77
CA ILE A 225 -22.56 21.91 -5.27
C ILE A 225 -21.04 21.66 -5.23
N SER A 226 -20.54 21.12 -4.11
CA SER A 226 -19.15 20.73 -3.88
C SER A 226 -18.58 19.61 -4.79
N ASN A 227 -19.45 18.89 -5.51
CA ASN A 227 -19.07 17.83 -6.45
C ASN A 227 -19.19 18.26 -7.94
N ARG A 228 -19.61 19.49 -8.22
CA ARG A 228 -19.64 20.08 -9.58
C ARG A 228 -18.28 20.70 -9.95
N ARG A 229 -17.21 19.91 -9.86
CA ARG A 229 -15.80 20.36 -10.00
C ARG A 229 -15.39 20.88 -11.38
N HIS A 230 -16.25 20.73 -12.38
CA HIS A 230 -16.05 21.29 -13.72
C HIS A 230 -16.50 22.76 -13.80
N GLU A 231 -17.25 23.25 -12.82
CA GLU A 231 -17.60 24.67 -12.71
C GLU A 231 -16.46 25.39 -11.98
N ILE A 232 -15.74 26.27 -12.69
CA ILE A 232 -14.56 26.98 -12.15
C ILE A 232 -14.89 27.82 -10.90
N ALA A 233 -16.12 28.32 -10.80
CA ALA A 233 -16.62 29.07 -9.64
C ALA A 233 -16.46 28.28 -8.32
N ASN A 234 -16.57 26.95 -8.35
CA ASN A 234 -16.33 26.11 -7.16
C ASN A 234 -14.87 26.15 -6.71
N PHE A 235 -13.92 26.27 -7.66
CA PHE A 235 -12.52 26.41 -7.34
C PHE A 235 -12.20 27.81 -6.81
N VAL A 236 -12.77 28.86 -7.42
CA VAL A 236 -12.66 30.24 -6.96
C VAL A 236 -13.10 30.38 -5.50
N HIS A 237 -14.31 29.90 -5.17
CA HIS A 237 -14.83 29.98 -3.80
C HIS A 237 -13.96 29.21 -2.80
N ARG A 238 -13.42 28.05 -3.21
CA ARG A 238 -12.51 27.27 -2.37
C ARG A 238 -11.19 28.02 -2.11
N MET A 239 -10.59 28.63 -3.12
CA MET A 239 -9.36 29.42 -2.95
C MET A 239 -9.59 30.62 -2.03
N GLU A 240 -10.70 31.33 -2.22
CA GLU A 240 -11.05 32.48 -1.39
C GLU A 240 -11.25 32.09 0.09
N ILE A 241 -11.95 30.98 0.37
CA ILE A 241 -12.09 30.47 1.74
C ILE A 241 -10.73 30.12 2.35
N HIS A 242 -9.85 29.47 1.59
CA HIS A 242 -8.51 29.14 2.07
C HIS A 242 -7.69 30.39 2.40
N ARG A 243 -7.72 31.43 1.55
CA ARG A 243 -7.07 32.72 1.83
C ARG A 243 -7.60 33.40 3.09
N ARG A 244 -8.91 33.35 3.33
CA ARG A 244 -9.51 33.89 4.56
C ARG A 244 -9.09 33.13 5.81
N VAL A 245 -8.98 31.80 5.72
CA VAL A 245 -8.44 30.98 6.81
C VAL A 245 -6.96 31.29 7.05
N ASP A 246 -6.18 31.51 6.00
CA ASP A 246 -4.76 31.88 6.14
C ASP A 246 -4.60 33.23 6.82
N ALA A 247 -5.33 34.25 6.37
CA ALA A 247 -5.34 35.57 7.00
C ALA A 247 -5.77 35.50 8.48
N LEU A 248 -6.76 34.65 8.81
CA LEU A 248 -7.17 34.41 10.19
C LEU A 248 -6.02 33.83 11.03
N LEU A 249 -5.37 32.77 10.55
CA LEU A 249 -4.29 32.10 11.28
C LEU A 249 -3.06 33.01 11.44
N GLU A 250 -2.68 33.73 10.39
CA GLU A 250 -1.58 34.69 10.40
C GLU A 250 -1.85 35.84 11.38
N SER A 251 -3.06 36.41 11.38
CA SER A 251 -3.43 37.49 12.30
C SER A 251 -3.36 37.09 13.78
N LYS A 252 -3.35 35.80 14.07
CA LYS A 252 -3.27 35.21 15.42
C LYS A 252 -1.90 34.59 15.72
N GLY A 253 -0.95 34.62 14.78
CA GLY A 253 0.39 34.04 14.94
C GLY A 253 0.41 32.50 14.94
N TYR A 254 -0.51 31.86 14.22
CA TYR A 254 -0.63 30.40 14.14
C TYR A 254 0.03 29.80 12.88
N ASP A 255 1.30 30.13 12.66
CA ASP A 255 2.06 29.72 11.47
C ASP A 255 2.14 28.18 11.31
N GLU A 256 2.30 27.44 12.41
CA GLU A 256 2.33 25.96 12.37
C GLU A 256 0.98 25.38 11.96
N LEU A 257 -0.16 26.00 12.33
CA LEU A 257 -1.47 25.54 11.86
C LEU A 257 -1.67 25.83 10.38
N LYS A 258 -1.20 26.99 9.90
CA LYS A 258 -1.19 27.31 8.46
C LYS A 258 -0.37 26.26 7.71
N TYR A 259 0.83 25.93 8.18
CA TYR A 259 1.68 24.89 7.62
C TYR A 259 0.98 23.53 7.51
N ARG A 260 0.28 23.07 8.56
CA ARG A 260 -0.50 21.82 8.53
C ARG A 260 -1.63 21.86 7.50
N LYS A 261 -2.31 23.01 7.39
CA LYS A 261 -3.35 23.23 6.40
C LYS A 261 -2.78 23.29 4.97
N ASP A 262 -1.58 23.85 4.76
CA ASP A 262 -0.88 23.85 3.48
C ASP A 262 -0.58 22.42 2.99
N ILE A 263 -0.12 21.54 3.89
CA ILE A 263 0.06 20.09 3.59
C ILE A 263 -1.26 19.47 3.14
N LYS A 264 -2.37 19.75 3.85
CA LYS A 264 -3.70 19.23 3.50
C LYS A 264 -4.16 19.75 2.15
N PHE A 265 -3.95 21.04 1.87
CA PHE A 265 -4.31 21.67 0.60
C PHE A 265 -3.65 20.96 -0.58
N LEU A 266 -2.32 20.82 -0.53
CA LEU A 266 -1.54 20.13 -1.57
C LEU A 266 -1.94 18.65 -1.72
N LYS A 267 -2.25 17.97 -0.61
CA LYS A 267 -2.56 16.54 -0.60
C LYS A 267 -4.00 16.19 -0.98
N HIS A 268 -4.95 17.08 -0.70
CA HIS A 268 -6.37 16.82 -0.82
C HIS A 268 -7.03 17.81 -1.76
N ASP A 269 -7.12 19.08 -1.36
CA ASP A 269 -7.92 20.09 -2.04
C ASP A 269 -7.50 20.30 -3.49
N LEU A 270 -6.20 20.46 -3.76
CA LEU A 270 -5.69 20.61 -5.11
C LEU A 270 -5.77 19.31 -5.93
N VAL A 271 -5.51 18.16 -5.28
CA VAL A 271 -5.57 16.82 -5.90
C VAL A 271 -6.98 16.46 -6.38
N LEU A 272 -8.04 17.00 -5.77
CA LEU A 272 -9.41 16.80 -6.24
C LEU A 272 -9.61 17.33 -7.67
N HIS A 273 -8.92 18.41 -8.04
CA HIS A 273 -8.98 19.04 -9.37
C HIS A 273 -7.99 18.42 -10.35
N PHE A 274 -6.79 18.05 -9.89
CA PHE A 274 -5.80 17.38 -10.76
C PHE A 274 -6.32 16.09 -11.41
N ARG A 275 -7.21 15.34 -10.75
CA ARG A 275 -7.71 14.07 -11.28
C ARG A 275 -8.50 14.20 -12.58
N ASP A 276 -9.14 15.35 -12.78
CA ASP A 276 -10.00 15.62 -13.93
C ASP A 276 -9.28 16.51 -14.97
N LEU A 277 -8.17 17.17 -14.59
CA LEU A 277 -7.49 18.21 -15.38
C LEU A 277 -7.08 17.76 -16.79
N ALA A 278 -6.67 16.48 -16.95
CA ALA A 278 -6.31 15.93 -18.25
C ALA A 278 -7.48 15.77 -19.24
N LEU A 279 -8.72 15.74 -18.74
CA LEU A 279 -9.95 15.61 -19.52
C LEU A 279 -10.59 16.96 -19.87
N LEU A 280 -10.21 18.04 -19.19
CA LEU A 280 -10.74 19.39 -19.39
C LEU A 280 -10.01 20.09 -20.53
N ASP A 281 -10.63 21.10 -21.14
CA ASP A 281 -10.05 21.85 -22.27
C ASP A 281 -8.95 22.83 -21.84
N GLU A 282 -8.31 23.46 -22.84
CA GLU A 282 -7.20 24.38 -22.63
C GLU A 282 -7.62 25.69 -21.94
N ASP A 283 -8.82 26.20 -22.23
CA ASP A 283 -9.33 27.43 -21.62
C ASP A 283 -9.58 27.25 -20.13
N TYR A 284 -10.22 26.14 -19.72
CA TYR A 284 -10.39 25.80 -18.31
C TYR A 284 -9.03 25.65 -17.60
N ARG A 285 -8.07 24.99 -18.24
CA ARG A 285 -6.73 24.76 -17.69
C ARG A 285 -6.00 26.07 -17.41
N ARG A 286 -6.05 27.02 -18.34
CA ARG A 286 -5.46 28.36 -18.18
C ARG A 286 -6.08 29.10 -17.01
N GLU A 287 -7.41 29.18 -16.96
CA GLU A 287 -8.14 29.85 -15.86
C GLU A 287 -7.85 29.18 -14.50
N PHE A 288 -7.78 27.85 -14.47
CA PHE A 288 -7.43 27.09 -13.26
C PHE A 288 -6.00 27.41 -12.78
N ALA A 289 -5.02 27.48 -13.69
CA ALA A 289 -3.64 27.81 -13.33
C ALA A 289 -3.52 29.26 -12.82
N GLU A 290 -4.15 30.22 -13.47
CA GLU A 290 -4.16 31.63 -13.03
C GLU A 290 -4.68 31.76 -11.58
N LEU A 291 -5.77 31.06 -11.25
CA LEU A 291 -6.35 31.07 -9.91
C LEU A 291 -5.49 30.34 -8.86
N ALA A 292 -4.88 29.22 -9.25
CA ALA A 292 -4.09 28.39 -8.36
C ALA A 292 -2.70 28.99 -8.07
N ASN A 293 -2.04 29.55 -9.07
CA ASN A 293 -0.64 29.97 -8.99
C ASN A 293 -0.41 31.07 -7.95
N GLY A 294 -1.32 32.04 -7.86
CA GLY A 294 -1.25 33.08 -6.83
C GLY A 294 -1.29 32.50 -5.42
N TYR A 295 -2.08 31.45 -5.19
CA TYR A 295 -2.18 30.79 -3.89
C TYR A 295 -1.00 29.85 -3.62
N LEU A 296 -0.53 29.12 -4.62
CA LEU A 296 0.64 28.24 -4.51
C LEU A 296 1.92 29.00 -4.14
N ALA A 297 2.03 30.26 -4.55
CA ALA A 297 3.17 31.12 -4.18
C ALA A 297 3.23 31.45 -2.67
N GLU A 298 2.10 31.34 -1.95
CA GLU A 298 1.96 31.64 -0.51
C GLU A 298 2.09 30.37 0.37
N ILE A 299 2.21 29.19 -0.25
CA ILE A 299 2.35 27.91 0.46
C ILE A 299 3.78 27.77 1.02
N ASP A 300 3.88 27.31 2.27
CA ASP A 300 5.16 26.99 2.90
C ASP A 300 5.92 25.93 2.09
N PRO A 301 7.17 26.18 1.62
CA PRO A 301 7.95 25.23 0.84
C PRO A 301 8.11 23.86 1.50
N ARG A 302 8.18 23.81 2.84
CA ARG A 302 8.29 22.55 3.61
C ARG A 302 7.09 21.64 3.36
N ALA A 303 5.92 22.18 3.01
CA ALA A 303 4.71 21.40 2.79
C ALA A 303 4.84 20.46 1.56
N TYR A 304 5.69 20.81 0.59
CA TYR A 304 5.97 19.98 -0.58
C TYR A 304 6.72 18.69 -0.20
N GLU A 305 7.50 18.71 0.89
CA GLU A 305 8.26 17.55 1.38
C GLU A 305 7.39 16.54 2.12
N GLU A 306 6.31 17.01 2.75
CA GLU A 306 5.40 16.20 3.57
C GLU A 306 4.33 15.47 2.76
N VAL A 307 4.07 15.90 1.52
CA VAL A 307 3.07 15.26 0.65
C VAL A 307 3.66 14.14 -0.19
N GLN A 308 2.80 13.33 -0.81
CA GLN A 308 3.28 12.32 -1.75
C GLN A 308 4.02 12.99 -2.91
N PRO A 309 5.14 12.44 -3.40
CA PRO A 309 5.92 13.08 -4.46
C PRO A 309 5.11 13.50 -5.70
N LEU A 310 4.15 12.67 -6.14
CA LEU A 310 3.30 13.05 -7.29
C LEU A 310 2.40 14.26 -7.00
N HIS A 311 1.97 14.49 -5.74
CA HIS A 311 1.21 15.68 -5.38
C HIS A 311 2.09 16.93 -5.46
N ALA A 312 3.30 16.85 -4.89
CA ALA A 312 4.29 17.93 -4.97
C ALA A 312 4.69 18.24 -6.41
N ILE A 313 4.99 17.21 -7.23
CA ILE A 313 5.31 17.36 -8.66
C ILE A 313 4.17 18.05 -9.41
N CYS A 314 2.91 17.63 -9.22
CA CYS A 314 1.78 18.27 -9.89
C CYS A 314 1.63 19.74 -9.48
N ALA A 315 1.72 20.04 -8.18
CA ALA A 315 1.63 21.42 -7.68
C ALA A 315 2.77 22.30 -8.19
N TYR A 316 4.01 21.79 -8.17
CA TYR A 316 5.17 22.51 -8.66
C TYR A 316 5.11 22.76 -10.16
N LEU A 317 4.77 21.75 -10.97
CA LEU A 317 4.64 21.93 -12.43
C LEU A 317 3.46 22.84 -12.80
N LEU A 318 2.37 22.86 -12.02
CA LEU A 318 1.31 23.85 -12.19
C LEU A 318 1.82 25.27 -11.94
N SER A 319 2.62 25.49 -10.88
CA SER A 319 3.24 26.79 -10.59
C SER A 319 4.21 27.28 -11.67
N LYS A 320 4.69 26.39 -12.53
CA LYS A 320 5.53 26.70 -13.69
C LYS A 320 4.75 26.71 -15.01
N GLU A 321 3.46 26.39 -14.98
CA GLU A 321 2.59 26.22 -16.15
C GLU A 321 3.17 25.26 -17.20
N ASP A 322 3.95 24.26 -16.76
CA ASP A 322 4.56 23.26 -17.64
C ASP A 322 3.56 22.13 -17.92
N TRP A 323 2.59 22.42 -18.79
CA TRP A 323 1.51 21.51 -19.16
C TRP A 323 2.00 20.19 -19.75
N ASP A 324 3.11 20.22 -20.48
CA ASP A 324 3.71 19.04 -21.10
C ASP A 324 4.15 18.00 -20.07
N ASN A 325 4.67 18.44 -18.92
CA ASN A 325 5.09 17.57 -17.83
C ASN A 325 4.02 17.39 -16.74
N LEU A 326 3.14 18.38 -16.55
CA LEU A 326 2.03 18.34 -15.59
C LEU A 326 0.97 17.32 -16.00
N LEU A 327 0.53 17.31 -17.26
CA LEU A 327 -0.53 16.41 -17.71
C LEU A 327 -0.16 14.93 -17.48
N PRO A 328 1.05 14.45 -17.86
CA PRO A 328 1.51 13.13 -17.46
C PRO A 328 1.47 12.90 -15.94
N ALA A 329 1.85 13.88 -15.13
CA ALA A 329 1.86 13.74 -13.66
C ALA A 329 0.43 13.54 -13.11
N THR A 330 -0.54 14.30 -13.63
CA THR A 330 -1.96 14.13 -13.28
C THR A 330 -2.52 12.78 -13.74
N GLU A 331 -2.12 12.28 -14.90
CA GLU A 331 -2.50 10.94 -15.38
C GLU A 331 -1.95 9.84 -14.46
N ALA A 332 -0.71 9.97 -13.98
CA ALA A 332 -0.09 9.07 -13.00
C ALA A 332 -0.77 9.16 -11.63
N LEU A 333 -1.25 10.33 -11.24
CA LEU A 333 -2.02 10.55 -10.01
C LEU A 333 -3.35 9.78 -10.05
N THR A 334 -4.07 9.83 -11.16
CA THR A 334 -5.33 9.08 -11.38
C THR A 334 -5.07 7.57 -11.50
N ASN A 335 -3.91 7.18 -12.05
CA ASN A 335 -3.49 5.79 -12.24
C ASN A 335 -2.26 5.45 -11.39
N ALA A 336 -2.40 5.52 -10.06
CA ALA A 336 -1.29 5.30 -9.12
C ALA A 336 -0.39 4.11 -9.49
N GLY A 337 0.90 4.39 -9.66
CA GLY A 337 1.94 3.42 -10.02
C GLY A 337 2.24 3.30 -11.52
N ARG A 338 1.46 3.99 -12.37
CA ARG A 338 1.74 4.11 -13.80
C ARG A 338 2.82 5.16 -14.04
N LEU A 339 3.84 4.82 -14.82
CA LEU A 339 4.91 5.74 -15.21
C LEU A 339 4.52 6.42 -16.51
N THR A 340 4.20 7.70 -16.50
CA THR A 340 3.68 8.44 -17.66
C THR A 340 4.65 9.46 -18.23
N SER A 341 5.75 9.74 -17.52
CA SER A 341 6.83 10.61 -17.97
C SER A 341 8.04 9.80 -18.46
N PRO A 342 8.74 10.24 -19.52
CA PRO A 342 10.02 9.68 -19.96
C PRO A 342 11.11 9.72 -18.89
N LEU A 343 10.98 10.61 -17.90
CA LEU A 343 12.02 10.91 -16.90
C LEU A 343 13.30 11.47 -17.52
N ALA A 344 14.10 12.13 -16.69
CA ALA A 344 15.42 12.62 -17.05
C ALA A 344 16.46 12.07 -16.07
N GLU A 345 17.67 11.78 -16.55
CA GLU A 345 18.81 11.45 -15.71
C GLU A 345 19.81 12.61 -15.79
N VAL A 346 20.06 13.27 -14.65
CA VAL A 346 20.96 14.42 -14.54
C VAL A 346 21.82 14.23 -13.29
N ASP A 347 23.13 14.39 -13.41
CA ASP A 347 24.10 14.26 -12.31
C ASP A 347 23.92 12.96 -11.47
N GLY A 348 23.57 11.85 -12.12
CA GLY A 348 23.37 10.57 -11.44
C GLY A 348 22.11 10.50 -10.58
N GLN A 349 21.14 11.38 -10.78
CA GLN A 349 19.80 11.36 -10.20
C GLN A 349 18.73 11.29 -11.29
N VAL A 350 17.55 10.77 -10.95
CA VAL A 350 16.41 10.60 -11.86
C VAL A 350 15.31 11.57 -11.50
N TYR A 351 14.97 12.45 -12.43
CA TYR A 351 13.94 13.48 -12.26
C TYR A 351 12.69 13.17 -13.09
N TRP A 352 11.55 13.74 -12.69
CA TRP A 352 10.29 13.63 -13.42
C TRP A 352 10.41 14.20 -14.85
N CYS A 353 11.14 15.30 -15.03
CA CYS A 353 11.48 15.90 -16.31
C CYS A 353 12.87 16.55 -16.25
N ASP A 354 13.40 16.97 -17.40
CA ASP A 354 14.68 17.69 -17.53
C ASP A 354 14.56 19.20 -17.36
N ARG A 355 13.33 19.72 -17.16
CA ARG A 355 13.03 21.14 -16.96
C ARG A 355 12.94 21.50 -15.48
N HIS A 356 13.14 22.78 -15.18
CA HIS A 356 13.00 23.35 -13.84
C HIS A 356 13.98 22.81 -12.79
N LEU A 357 15.13 22.29 -13.22
CA LEU A 357 16.22 21.77 -12.38
C LEU A 357 17.28 22.84 -12.03
N ASP A 358 17.02 24.08 -12.40
CA ASP A 358 17.84 25.26 -12.12
C ASP A 358 17.67 25.81 -10.69
N THR A 359 16.63 25.37 -9.98
CA THR A 359 16.35 25.74 -8.59
C THR A 359 16.47 24.55 -7.64
N GLU A 360 16.83 24.80 -6.38
CA GLU A 360 16.91 23.77 -5.33
C GLU A 360 15.55 23.08 -5.10
N GLN A 361 14.48 23.87 -4.99
CA GLN A 361 13.12 23.35 -4.84
C GLN A 361 12.73 22.47 -6.03
N GLY A 362 13.07 22.87 -7.26
CA GLY A 362 12.80 22.07 -8.45
C GLY A 362 13.53 20.74 -8.46
N ARG A 363 14.82 20.72 -8.12
CA ARG A 363 15.59 19.48 -7.96
C ARG A 363 14.97 18.58 -6.89
N GLN A 364 14.61 19.15 -5.74
CA GLN A 364 14.03 18.38 -4.64
C GLN A 364 12.65 17.80 -4.99
N VAL A 365 11.75 18.60 -5.54
CA VAL A 365 10.36 18.18 -5.83
C VAL A 365 10.30 17.21 -7.01
N LEU A 366 11.12 17.42 -8.03
CA LEU A 366 11.11 16.60 -9.24
C LEU A 366 11.95 15.32 -9.11
N ASP A 367 12.77 15.17 -8.07
CA ASP A 367 13.56 13.95 -7.84
C ASP A 367 12.66 12.74 -7.56
N VAL A 368 12.73 11.76 -8.46
CA VAL A 368 12.04 10.47 -8.37
C VAL A 368 13.02 9.30 -8.31
N THR A 369 14.30 9.54 -8.02
CA THR A 369 15.36 8.54 -7.88
C THR A 369 14.92 7.42 -6.95
N ALA A 370 14.39 7.76 -5.78
CA ALA A 370 13.93 6.81 -4.76
C ALA A 370 12.77 5.89 -5.22
N ARG A 371 12.16 6.14 -6.39
CA ARG A 371 11.13 5.27 -6.98
C ARG A 371 11.72 4.08 -7.76
N GLY A 372 13.02 4.10 -8.06
CA GLY A 372 13.74 2.99 -8.68
C GLY A 372 13.29 2.68 -10.11
N PHE A 373 12.79 3.67 -10.85
CA PHE A 373 12.34 3.48 -12.23
C PHE A 373 13.49 3.08 -13.18
N HIS A 374 14.71 3.50 -12.86
CA HIS A 374 15.95 3.17 -13.58
C HIS A 374 16.50 1.79 -13.27
N THR A 375 16.27 1.24 -12.07
CA THR A 375 16.82 -0.08 -11.65
C THR A 375 15.86 -1.24 -11.91
N ARG A 376 14.55 -1.02 -11.77
CA ARG A 376 13.55 -2.10 -11.90
C ARG A 376 13.53 -2.69 -13.32
N PRO A 377 13.32 -4.00 -13.51
CA PRO A 377 13.16 -4.57 -14.85
C PRO A 377 12.01 -3.90 -15.61
N LEU A 378 12.21 -3.61 -16.91
CA LEU A 378 11.22 -2.91 -17.75
C LEU A 378 9.84 -3.61 -17.71
N THR A 379 9.82 -4.94 -17.70
CA THR A 379 8.60 -5.78 -17.61
C THR A 379 7.82 -5.61 -16.30
N THR A 380 8.42 -5.04 -15.27
CA THR A 380 7.76 -4.75 -13.97
C THR A 380 7.24 -3.32 -13.88
N LEU A 381 7.57 -2.46 -14.85
CA LEU A 381 7.10 -1.09 -14.91
C LEU A 381 5.73 -1.03 -15.60
N ALA A 382 4.79 -0.31 -14.98
CA ALA A 382 3.51 -0.03 -15.61
C ALA A 382 3.66 1.20 -16.52
N LEU A 383 4.20 0.98 -17.72
CA LEU A 383 4.46 2.06 -18.67
C LEU A 383 3.17 2.75 -19.10
N GLY A 384 3.19 4.08 -19.14
CA GLY A 384 2.17 4.95 -19.69
C GLY A 384 1.95 4.63 -21.16
N ASN A 385 0.69 4.51 -21.58
CA ASN A 385 0.30 4.34 -22.97
C ASN A 385 -0.90 5.24 -23.21
N ARG A 386 -0.69 6.29 -23.99
CA ARG A 386 -1.68 7.31 -24.29
C ARG A 386 -2.10 7.19 -25.74
N LEU A 387 -3.41 7.21 -25.94
CA LEU A 387 -4.03 7.28 -27.25
C LEU A 387 -3.69 8.64 -27.88
N THR A 388 -3.37 8.64 -29.16
CA THR A 388 -3.11 9.83 -29.96
C THR A 388 -4.17 10.03 -31.03
N SER A 389 -4.75 8.94 -31.54
CA SER A 389 -5.90 9.00 -32.45
C SER A 389 -6.88 7.83 -32.23
N TYR A 390 -8.14 8.10 -32.53
CA TYR A 390 -9.22 7.12 -32.49
C TYR A 390 -10.18 7.35 -33.66
N GLU A 391 -10.44 6.32 -34.44
CA GLU A 391 -11.49 6.32 -35.46
C GLU A 391 -12.23 4.99 -35.46
N SER A 392 -13.53 5.01 -35.75
CA SER A 392 -14.32 3.79 -35.82
C SER A 392 -15.34 3.84 -36.96
N THR A 393 -15.33 2.81 -37.80
CA THR A 393 -16.23 2.66 -38.95
C THR A 393 -16.64 1.19 -39.08
N ASP A 394 -17.95 0.92 -39.14
CA ASP A 394 -18.53 -0.39 -39.49
C ASP A 394 -17.94 -1.63 -38.76
N GLY A 395 -17.63 -1.50 -37.47
CA GLY A 395 -17.08 -2.61 -36.66
C GLY A 395 -15.56 -2.69 -36.63
N VAL A 396 -14.88 -1.85 -37.42
CA VAL A 396 -13.43 -1.67 -37.45
C VAL A 396 -13.05 -0.42 -36.66
N VAL A 397 -12.00 -0.54 -35.85
CA VAL A 397 -11.43 0.57 -35.07
C VAL A 397 -9.99 0.79 -35.49
N ARG A 398 -9.63 2.04 -35.78
CA ARG A 398 -8.24 2.47 -35.93
C ARG A 398 -7.82 3.22 -34.68
N LEU A 399 -6.71 2.78 -34.09
CA LEU A 399 -6.17 3.31 -32.85
C LEU A 399 -4.69 3.61 -33.09
N ALA A 400 -4.25 4.80 -32.73
CA ALA A 400 -2.82 5.07 -32.58
C ALA A 400 -2.53 5.55 -31.16
N GLY A 401 -1.32 5.27 -30.68
CA GLY A 401 -0.89 5.73 -29.37
C GLY A 401 0.61 5.73 -29.22
N ARG A 402 1.05 6.22 -28.06
CA ARG A 402 2.45 6.25 -27.65
C ARG A 402 2.62 5.64 -26.26
N VAL A 403 3.58 4.73 -26.14
CA VAL A 403 4.05 4.17 -24.87
C VAL A 403 5.29 4.95 -24.44
N VAL A 404 5.42 5.26 -23.16
CA VAL A 404 6.63 5.91 -22.65
C VAL A 404 7.84 4.98 -22.71
N ASN A 405 8.98 5.51 -23.16
CA ASN A 405 10.30 4.85 -23.11
C ASN A 405 11.15 5.52 -22.02
N PRO A 406 11.03 5.09 -20.75
CA PRO A 406 11.63 5.83 -19.66
C PRO A 406 13.16 5.73 -19.72
N LEU A 407 13.85 6.86 -19.61
CA LEU A 407 15.32 6.96 -19.66
C LEU A 407 15.96 6.30 -20.90
N GLY A 408 15.22 6.20 -22.02
CA GLY A 408 15.72 5.55 -23.23
C GLY A 408 16.04 4.07 -23.08
N ARG A 409 15.41 3.37 -22.12
CA ARG A 409 15.74 1.97 -21.79
C ARG A 409 15.38 0.95 -22.86
N ILE A 410 14.49 1.30 -23.79
CA ILE A 410 14.29 0.55 -25.03
C ILE A 410 15.21 1.20 -26.06
N ALA A 411 16.21 0.44 -26.53
CA ALA A 411 17.18 0.96 -27.48
C ALA A 411 16.56 1.16 -28.88
N PRO A 412 17.10 2.08 -29.71
CA PRO A 412 16.59 2.31 -31.06
C PRO A 412 16.62 1.08 -31.98
N ASP A 413 17.53 0.13 -31.74
CA ASP A 413 17.71 -1.12 -32.49
C ASP A 413 16.97 -2.32 -31.89
N ALA A 414 16.23 -2.12 -30.78
CA ALA A 414 15.46 -3.18 -30.13
C ALA A 414 14.40 -3.76 -31.07
N LYS A 415 14.19 -5.08 -31.01
CA LYS A 415 13.18 -5.76 -31.83
C LYS A 415 11.80 -5.53 -31.22
N LEU A 416 11.00 -4.71 -31.88
CA LEU A 416 9.66 -4.34 -31.44
C LEU A 416 8.57 -5.18 -32.11
N GLY A 417 7.57 -5.58 -31.33
CA GLY A 417 6.29 -6.11 -31.82
C GLY A 417 5.17 -5.61 -30.93
N ALA A 418 3.92 -5.57 -31.40
CA ALA A 418 2.81 -5.16 -30.54
C ALA A 418 1.47 -5.78 -30.96
N ALA A 419 0.58 -5.92 -30.00
CA ALA A 419 -0.81 -6.37 -30.21
C ALA A 419 -1.76 -5.68 -29.24
N LEU A 420 -2.95 -5.34 -29.70
CA LEU A 420 -4.07 -4.92 -28.87
C LEU A 420 -4.76 -6.14 -28.25
N GLU A 421 -4.87 -6.16 -26.93
CA GLU A 421 -5.57 -7.18 -26.15
C GLU A 421 -6.88 -6.61 -25.59
N PHE A 422 -7.99 -7.22 -25.99
CA PHE A 422 -9.33 -6.97 -25.47
C PHE A 422 -9.67 -8.04 -24.45
N SER A 423 -10.01 -7.66 -23.22
CA SER A 423 -10.24 -8.61 -22.12
C SER A 423 -11.53 -8.33 -21.33
N ALA A 424 -12.35 -9.36 -21.14
CA ALA A 424 -13.61 -9.22 -20.40
C ALA A 424 -13.36 -9.04 -18.88
N ARG A 425 -13.88 -7.97 -18.27
CA ARG A 425 -13.72 -7.67 -16.82
C ARG A 425 -14.31 -8.74 -15.92
N ARG A 426 -15.42 -9.34 -16.35
CA ARG A 426 -16.13 -10.42 -15.66
C ARG A 426 -16.39 -11.51 -16.69
N SER A 427 -15.78 -12.67 -16.55
CA SER A 427 -16.08 -13.82 -17.41
C SER A 427 -15.72 -15.12 -16.71
N VAL A 428 -16.46 -16.19 -17.02
CA VAL A 428 -16.04 -17.55 -16.69
C VAL A 428 -14.91 -17.91 -17.66
N GLY A 429 -13.70 -18.08 -17.13
CA GLY A 429 -12.52 -18.51 -17.91
C GLY A 429 -11.62 -17.41 -18.47
N GLY A 430 -11.86 -16.12 -18.16
CA GLY A 430 -10.91 -15.04 -18.48
C GLY A 430 -10.74 -14.79 -19.99
N ARG A 431 -11.83 -14.53 -20.71
CA ARG A 431 -11.78 -14.34 -22.16
C ARG A 431 -10.94 -13.14 -22.58
N THR A 432 -10.07 -13.38 -23.56
CA THR A 432 -9.22 -12.37 -24.21
C THR A 432 -9.21 -12.56 -25.72
N ALA A 433 -9.13 -11.47 -26.46
CA ALA A 433 -8.88 -11.46 -27.89
C ALA A 433 -7.64 -10.58 -28.15
N ARG A 434 -6.69 -11.06 -28.96
CA ARG A 434 -5.48 -10.33 -29.32
C ARG A 434 -5.45 -10.05 -30.82
N ILE A 435 -5.14 -8.81 -31.17
CA ILE A 435 -5.12 -8.31 -32.54
C ILE A 435 -3.76 -7.64 -32.75
N PRO A 436 -2.90 -8.13 -33.65
CA PRO A 436 -1.62 -7.48 -33.96
C PRO A 436 -1.83 -6.01 -34.35
N VAL A 437 -0.93 -5.12 -33.93
CA VAL A 437 -0.93 -3.73 -34.43
C VAL A 437 -0.30 -3.69 -35.83
N THR A 438 -0.69 -2.70 -36.63
CA THR A 438 -0.23 -2.54 -38.01
C THR A 438 1.22 -2.05 -38.05
N SER A 439 1.58 -1.13 -37.15
CA SER A 439 2.94 -0.59 -37.03
C SER A 439 3.31 -0.35 -35.57
N VAL A 440 4.60 -0.53 -35.26
CA VAL A 440 5.21 -0.14 -33.99
C VAL A 440 6.63 0.33 -34.27
N ARG A 441 7.01 1.48 -33.72
CA ARG A 441 8.34 2.08 -33.98
C ARG A 441 8.89 2.79 -32.76
N HIS A 442 10.21 2.80 -32.67
CA HIS A 442 10.93 3.62 -31.69
C HIS A 442 10.91 5.10 -32.12
N ALA A 443 10.60 6.00 -31.18
CA ALA A 443 10.50 7.44 -31.39
C ALA A 443 11.15 8.22 -30.22
N GLY A 444 12.40 7.87 -29.91
CA GLY A 444 13.18 8.50 -28.84
C GLY A 444 12.64 8.14 -27.45
N GLN A 445 12.07 9.13 -26.76
CA GLN A 445 11.43 8.97 -25.46
C GLN A 445 10.08 8.23 -25.51
N TRP A 446 9.65 7.82 -26.69
CA TRP A 446 8.36 7.15 -26.91
C TRP A 446 8.51 5.93 -27.82
N ILE A 447 7.60 4.97 -27.65
CA ILE A 447 7.31 3.91 -28.62
C ILE A 447 5.93 4.20 -29.20
N GLU A 448 5.89 4.51 -30.49
CA GLU A 448 4.62 4.77 -31.18
C GLU A 448 4.08 3.49 -31.80
N TRP A 449 2.75 3.37 -31.81
CA TRP A 449 2.05 2.24 -32.39
C TRP A 449 0.77 2.69 -33.09
N GLU A 450 0.42 1.98 -34.14
CA GLU A 450 -0.84 2.15 -34.87
C GLU A 450 -1.44 0.78 -35.16
N GLY A 451 -2.72 0.59 -34.84
CA GLY A 451 -3.43 -0.67 -35.03
C GLY A 451 -4.79 -0.46 -35.66
N THR A 452 -5.11 -1.30 -36.63
CA THR A 452 -6.48 -1.45 -37.15
C THR A 452 -7.06 -2.78 -36.64
N ALA A 453 -8.18 -2.72 -35.95
CA ALA A 453 -8.83 -3.86 -35.32
C ALA A 453 -10.27 -4.04 -35.82
N ASP A 454 -10.56 -5.16 -36.46
CA ASP A 454 -11.94 -5.63 -36.70
C ASP A 454 -12.49 -6.23 -35.39
N VAL A 455 -12.90 -5.34 -34.50
CA VAL A 455 -13.40 -5.68 -33.16
C VAL A 455 -14.66 -6.54 -33.27
N ALA A 456 -15.54 -6.23 -34.23
CA ALA A 456 -16.79 -6.95 -34.44
C ALA A 456 -16.59 -8.44 -34.79
N ARG A 457 -15.59 -8.77 -35.61
CA ARG A 457 -15.30 -10.16 -35.98
C ARG A 457 -14.50 -10.90 -34.93
N THR A 458 -13.59 -10.20 -34.25
CA THR A 458 -12.54 -10.79 -33.43
C THR A 458 -12.95 -10.92 -31.96
N VAL A 459 -13.65 -9.93 -31.42
CA VAL A 459 -14.15 -9.93 -30.05
C VAL A 459 -15.57 -10.50 -30.05
N ARG A 460 -15.74 -11.73 -29.56
CA ARG A 460 -17.03 -12.43 -29.51
C ARG A 460 -17.55 -12.53 -28.07
N PRO A 461 -18.31 -11.54 -27.58
CA PRO A 461 -18.88 -11.55 -26.24
C PRO A 461 -19.95 -12.65 -26.08
N LEU A 462 -20.27 -13.06 -24.85
CA LEU A 462 -21.48 -13.86 -24.58
C LEU A 462 -22.73 -12.99 -24.46
N GLY A 463 -22.61 -11.77 -23.91
CA GLY A 463 -23.69 -10.77 -23.84
C GLY A 463 -24.17 -10.46 -22.42
N ILE A 464 -24.23 -11.45 -21.51
CA ILE A 464 -24.88 -11.28 -20.19
C ILE A 464 -23.87 -11.17 -19.04
N ILE A 465 -22.71 -11.82 -19.16
CA ILE A 465 -21.71 -11.91 -18.07
C ILE A 465 -20.44 -11.10 -18.35
N ASP A 466 -20.14 -10.84 -19.62
CA ASP A 466 -18.94 -10.16 -20.13
C ASP A 466 -19.29 -8.83 -20.79
N ALA A 467 -20.12 -8.03 -20.10
CA ALA A 467 -20.64 -6.76 -20.59
C ALA A 467 -19.56 -5.68 -20.81
N VAL A 468 -18.40 -5.78 -20.15
CA VAL A 468 -17.35 -4.76 -20.23
C VAL A 468 -16.00 -5.38 -20.60
N TRP A 469 -15.37 -4.81 -21.63
CA TRP A 469 -14.10 -5.25 -22.19
C TRP A 469 -13.04 -4.14 -22.05
N ASP A 470 -11.96 -4.44 -21.33
CA ASP A 470 -10.81 -3.54 -21.20
C ASP A 470 -9.85 -3.71 -22.37
N VAL A 471 -9.28 -2.60 -22.84
CA VAL A 471 -8.28 -2.56 -23.91
C VAL A 471 -6.87 -2.37 -23.33
N ARG A 472 -5.93 -3.20 -23.78
CA ARG A 472 -4.50 -3.11 -23.45
C ARG A 472 -3.66 -3.20 -24.72
N LEU A 473 -2.48 -2.61 -24.68
CA LEU A 473 -1.40 -2.93 -25.60
C LEU A 473 -0.48 -3.95 -24.94
N VAL A 474 -0.17 -5.01 -25.66
CA VAL A 474 0.91 -5.96 -25.37
C VAL A 474 2.08 -5.56 -26.28
N LEU A 475 3.09 -4.90 -25.74
CA LEU A 475 4.31 -4.51 -26.43
C LEU A 475 5.36 -5.61 -26.20
N THR A 476 5.96 -6.12 -27.25
CA THR A 476 7.08 -7.07 -27.22
C THR A 476 8.37 -6.31 -27.52
N VAL A 477 9.35 -6.41 -26.64
CA VAL A 477 10.69 -5.83 -26.79
C VAL A 477 11.70 -6.95 -26.59
N ASP A 478 12.46 -7.29 -27.64
CA ASP A 478 13.49 -8.36 -27.61
C ASP A 478 12.96 -9.68 -27.04
N GLY A 479 11.72 -10.03 -27.39
CA GLY A 479 11.04 -11.24 -26.95
C GLY A 479 10.35 -11.16 -25.58
N GLN A 480 10.45 -10.05 -24.85
CA GLN A 480 9.76 -9.84 -23.58
C GLN A 480 8.43 -9.08 -23.78
N GLU A 481 7.33 -9.60 -23.24
CA GLU A 481 6.02 -8.92 -23.28
C GLU A 481 5.84 -7.93 -22.11
N LEU A 482 5.43 -6.71 -22.44
CA LEU A 482 4.98 -5.65 -21.53
C LEU A 482 3.50 -5.37 -21.79
N ARG A 483 2.69 -5.28 -20.74
CA ARG A 483 1.24 -5.00 -20.87
C ARG A 483 0.89 -3.66 -20.26
N THR A 484 0.24 -2.82 -21.05
CA THR A 484 -0.19 -1.48 -20.61
C THR A 484 -1.62 -1.19 -21.07
N ARG A 485 -2.42 -0.55 -20.22
CA ARG A 485 -3.79 -0.13 -20.59
C ARG A 485 -3.74 1.01 -21.58
N VAL A 486 -4.75 1.22 -22.41
CA VAL A 486 -4.77 2.40 -23.29
C VAL A 486 -5.47 3.55 -22.55
N SER A 487 -4.73 4.62 -22.23
CA SER A 487 -5.28 5.87 -21.64
C SER A 487 -5.82 6.75 -22.75
N VAL A 488 -7.00 7.36 -22.56
CA VAL A 488 -7.58 8.29 -23.54
C VAL A 488 -6.98 9.70 -23.37
N GLY A 489 -6.65 10.10 -22.14
CA GLY A 489 -6.10 11.43 -21.84
C GLY A 489 -7.12 12.52 -22.16
N GLY A 490 -7.04 13.07 -23.38
CA GLY A 490 -7.98 14.05 -23.94
C GLY A 490 -8.22 13.85 -25.44
N THR A 491 -7.91 12.67 -25.99
CA THR A 491 -8.22 12.35 -27.39
C THR A 491 -9.74 12.31 -27.58
N PRO A 492 -10.31 13.12 -28.49
CA PRO A 492 -11.75 13.13 -28.72
C PRO A 492 -12.25 11.74 -29.13
N LEU A 493 -13.31 11.28 -28.47
CA LEU A 493 -14.05 10.07 -28.86
C LEU A 493 -15.39 10.44 -29.49
N ASP A 494 -15.62 11.70 -29.85
CA ASP A 494 -16.94 12.23 -30.19
C ASP A 494 -17.45 11.68 -31.54
N ASN A 495 -16.54 11.22 -32.40
CA ASN A 495 -16.84 10.50 -33.64
C ASN A 495 -16.93 8.97 -33.46
N ALA A 496 -16.83 8.46 -32.23
CA ALA A 496 -16.80 7.04 -31.94
C ALA A 496 -18.21 6.43 -32.02
N ARG A 497 -18.54 5.90 -33.19
CA ARG A 497 -19.82 5.23 -33.44
C ARG A 497 -19.89 3.90 -32.69
N SER A 498 -21.10 3.54 -32.24
CA SER A 498 -21.37 2.22 -31.66
C SER A 498 -21.08 1.12 -32.69
N LEU A 499 -20.25 0.16 -32.31
CA LEU A 499 -19.76 -0.91 -33.18
C LEU A 499 -20.72 -2.09 -33.14
N LYS A 500 -21.25 -2.51 -34.29
CA LYS A 500 -22.16 -3.66 -34.36
C LYS A 500 -21.40 -4.95 -34.02
N VAL A 501 -21.89 -5.73 -33.06
CA VAL A 501 -21.28 -7.01 -32.66
C VAL A 501 -22.31 -8.14 -32.63
N ARG A 502 -21.83 -9.38 -32.68
CA ARG A 502 -22.67 -10.59 -32.60
C ARG A 502 -22.29 -11.43 -31.38
N PRO A 503 -22.97 -11.26 -30.24
CA PRO A 503 -22.73 -12.10 -29.07
C PRO A 503 -23.08 -13.57 -29.34
N ARG A 504 -22.35 -14.50 -28.70
CA ARG A 504 -22.48 -15.94 -28.95
C ARG A 504 -23.79 -16.57 -28.44
N LEU A 505 -24.42 -16.02 -27.41
CA LEU A 505 -25.64 -16.61 -26.83
C LEU A 505 -26.90 -16.04 -27.49
N THR A 506 -27.05 -14.71 -27.58
CA THR A 506 -28.15 -14.11 -28.34
C THR A 506 -27.80 -12.67 -28.76
N THR A 507 -28.21 -12.27 -29.97
CA THR A 507 -28.21 -10.87 -30.43
C THR A 507 -29.38 -10.05 -29.88
N LEU A 508 -30.27 -10.69 -29.11
CA LEU A 508 -31.47 -10.08 -28.54
C LEU A 508 -31.19 -9.37 -27.20
N VAL A 509 -30.02 -9.57 -26.57
CA VAL A 509 -29.70 -8.91 -25.28
C VAL A 509 -28.79 -7.68 -25.46
N SER A 510 -27.93 -7.71 -26.46
CA SER A 510 -27.01 -6.62 -26.80
C SER A 510 -26.55 -6.80 -28.24
N ASP A 511 -26.45 -5.73 -29.01
CA ASP A 511 -26.05 -5.77 -30.42
C ASP A 511 -24.90 -4.83 -30.76
N ARG A 512 -24.43 -4.03 -29.80
CA ARG A 512 -23.37 -3.04 -30.02
C ARG A 512 -22.34 -2.97 -28.91
N PHE A 513 -21.09 -2.67 -29.29
CA PHE A 513 -20.05 -2.17 -28.40
C PHE A 513 -19.98 -0.64 -28.49
N VAL A 514 -20.10 0.01 -27.34
CA VAL A 514 -19.92 1.45 -27.20
C VAL A 514 -18.58 1.70 -26.50
N PRO A 515 -17.68 2.51 -27.08
CA PRO A 515 -16.46 2.91 -26.41
C PRO A 515 -16.79 3.81 -25.21
N GLU A 516 -16.18 3.54 -24.07
CA GLU A 516 -16.38 4.27 -22.82
C GLU A 516 -15.02 4.57 -22.16
N ILE A 517 -14.89 5.77 -21.62
CA ILE A 517 -13.77 6.18 -20.78
C ILE A 517 -14.08 5.78 -19.35
N THR A 518 -13.27 4.86 -18.79
CA THR A 518 -13.40 4.49 -17.38
C THR A 518 -13.15 5.68 -16.45
N LYS A 519 -13.60 5.60 -15.19
CA LYS A 519 -13.24 6.57 -14.13
C LYS A 519 -11.73 6.80 -13.94
N LYS A 520 -10.88 5.94 -14.50
CA LYS A 520 -9.41 6.06 -14.47
C LYS A 520 -8.81 6.58 -15.79
N GLY A 521 -9.63 7.09 -16.70
CA GLY A 521 -9.20 7.61 -18.00
C GLY A 521 -8.81 6.55 -19.04
N ASN A 522 -9.04 5.26 -18.80
CA ASN A 522 -8.69 4.19 -19.74
C ASN A 522 -9.84 3.85 -20.70
N LEU A 523 -9.51 3.50 -21.94
CA LEU A 523 -10.44 3.02 -22.95
C LEU A 523 -11.00 1.63 -22.59
N SER A 524 -12.32 1.50 -22.67
CA SER A 524 -13.03 0.24 -22.59
C SER A 524 -14.20 0.20 -23.56
N TYR A 525 -14.75 -0.99 -23.81
CA TYR A 525 -15.97 -1.17 -24.59
C TYR A 525 -17.04 -1.81 -23.73
N VAL A 526 -18.24 -1.23 -23.76
CA VAL A 526 -19.42 -1.73 -23.05
C VAL A 526 -20.45 -2.22 -24.04
N LEU A 527 -21.05 -3.37 -23.74
CA LEU A 527 -22.17 -3.90 -24.50
C LEU A 527 -23.43 -3.10 -24.20
N SER A 528 -24.06 -2.61 -25.27
CA SER A 528 -25.33 -1.90 -25.26
C SER A 528 -26.34 -2.57 -26.20
N ALA A 529 -27.62 -2.36 -25.92
CA ALA A 529 -28.74 -2.75 -26.77
C ALA A 529 -29.33 -1.48 -27.40
N GLU A 530 -29.16 -1.29 -28.71
CA GLU A 530 -29.69 -0.12 -29.43
C GLU A 530 -30.81 -0.49 -30.42
N GLY A 531 -30.85 -1.72 -30.93
CA GLY A 531 -31.94 -2.18 -31.81
C GLY A 531 -33.27 -2.40 -31.07
N ARG A 532 -34.42 -2.06 -31.69
CA ARG A 532 -35.77 -2.20 -31.08
C ARG A 532 -36.04 -3.58 -30.47
N ALA A 533 -35.64 -4.66 -31.16
CA ALA A 533 -35.79 -6.03 -30.65
C ALA A 533 -34.86 -6.31 -29.45
N ALA A 534 -33.66 -5.73 -29.43
CA ALA A 534 -32.69 -5.90 -28.35
C ALA A 534 -33.08 -5.10 -27.10
N VAL A 535 -33.59 -3.87 -27.28
CA VAL A 535 -34.09 -3.02 -26.18
C VAL A 535 -35.29 -3.67 -25.49
N HIS A 536 -36.26 -4.16 -26.26
CA HIS A 536 -37.46 -4.80 -25.71
C HIS A 536 -37.15 -6.12 -24.98
N THR A 537 -36.21 -6.91 -25.51
CA THR A 537 -35.82 -8.18 -24.88
C THR A 537 -34.87 -7.94 -23.70
N SER A 538 -34.02 -6.91 -23.73
CA SER A 538 -33.17 -6.51 -22.60
C SER A 538 -34.02 -6.01 -21.43
N SER A 539 -35.06 -5.20 -21.65
CA SER A 539 -35.96 -4.76 -20.58
C SER A 539 -36.78 -5.93 -20.00
N MET A 540 -37.21 -6.88 -20.83
CA MET A 540 -37.83 -8.12 -20.38
C MET A 540 -36.87 -9.02 -19.61
N ILE A 541 -35.60 -9.11 -20.03
CA ILE A 541 -34.56 -9.89 -19.34
C ILE A 541 -34.11 -9.19 -18.06
N GLU A 542 -34.03 -7.87 -17.99
CA GLU A 542 -33.81 -7.13 -16.74
C GLU A 542 -34.98 -7.36 -15.78
N GLY A 543 -36.22 -7.31 -16.25
CA GLY A 543 -37.41 -7.70 -15.48
C GLY A 543 -37.36 -9.16 -15.00
N ALA A 544 -36.97 -10.11 -15.88
CA ALA A 544 -36.84 -11.52 -15.55
C ALA A 544 -35.61 -11.84 -14.68
N MET A 545 -34.53 -11.04 -14.77
CA MET A 545 -33.31 -11.12 -13.96
C MET A 545 -33.51 -10.60 -12.54
N HIS A 546 -34.60 -9.87 -12.31
CA HIS A 546 -35.19 -9.52 -11.01
C HIS A 546 -36.32 -10.49 -10.58
N GLY A 547 -36.69 -11.44 -11.44
CA GLY A 547 -37.64 -12.51 -11.15
C GLY A 547 -37.06 -13.60 -10.23
N ARG A 548 -37.94 -14.30 -9.51
CA ARG A 548 -37.59 -15.34 -8.51
C ARG A 548 -36.64 -16.41 -9.07
N THR A 549 -36.78 -16.82 -10.33
CA THR A 549 -35.98 -17.89 -10.95
C THR A 549 -34.54 -17.46 -11.27
N ALA A 550 -34.32 -16.26 -11.78
CA ALA A 550 -32.98 -15.71 -11.98
C ALA A 550 -32.30 -15.33 -10.65
N GLN A 551 -33.08 -14.87 -9.67
CA GLN A 551 -32.64 -14.68 -8.29
C GLN A 551 -32.15 -16.02 -7.71
N LEU A 552 -32.89 -17.12 -7.91
CA LEU A 552 -32.50 -18.47 -7.49
C LEU A 552 -31.22 -18.92 -8.19
N ALA A 553 -31.09 -18.79 -9.51
CA ALA A 553 -29.87 -19.16 -10.24
C ALA A 553 -28.63 -18.34 -9.78
N LYS A 554 -28.77 -17.02 -9.61
CA LYS A 554 -27.72 -16.16 -9.03
C LYS A 554 -27.41 -16.54 -7.58
N THR A 555 -28.42 -16.91 -6.79
CA THR A 555 -28.25 -17.34 -5.39
C THR A 555 -27.58 -18.70 -5.31
N SER A 556 -27.90 -19.63 -6.20
CA SER A 556 -27.25 -20.93 -6.33
C SER A 556 -25.80 -20.77 -6.73
N LEU A 557 -25.49 -19.95 -7.74
CA LEU A 557 -24.12 -19.65 -8.14
C LEU A 557 -23.34 -18.93 -7.02
N ARG A 558 -23.97 -17.97 -6.31
CA ARG A 558 -23.38 -17.31 -5.13
C ARG A 558 -23.19 -18.28 -3.97
N ARG A 559 -24.11 -19.21 -3.73
CA ARG A 559 -23.98 -20.29 -2.73
C ARG A 559 -22.88 -21.26 -3.12
N LEU A 560 -22.70 -21.56 -4.40
CA LEU A 560 -21.64 -22.44 -4.89
C LEU A 560 -20.27 -21.76 -4.83
N LEU A 561 -20.19 -20.47 -5.17
CA LEU A 561 -19.00 -19.64 -4.99
C LEU A 561 -18.68 -19.40 -3.51
N LYS A 562 -19.71 -19.19 -2.66
CA LYS A 562 -19.57 -19.09 -1.21
C LYS A 562 -19.14 -20.42 -0.62
N ALA A 563 -19.75 -21.54 -1.01
CA ALA A 563 -19.33 -22.87 -0.62
C ALA A 563 -17.89 -23.16 -1.07
N LYS A 564 -17.48 -22.76 -2.28
CA LYS A 564 -16.08 -22.86 -2.75
C LYS A 564 -15.13 -21.98 -1.93
N LYS A 565 -15.58 -20.81 -1.49
CA LYS A 565 -14.83 -19.89 -0.61
C LYS A 565 -14.74 -20.45 0.83
N ASP A 566 -15.83 -20.99 1.35
CA ASP A 566 -15.97 -21.58 2.69
C ASP A 566 -15.19 -22.90 2.78
N LEU A 567 -15.19 -23.71 1.71
CA LEU A 567 -14.32 -24.89 1.55
C LEU A 567 -12.85 -24.48 1.62
N ASN A 568 -12.46 -23.39 0.96
CA ASN A 568 -11.09 -22.90 0.98
C ASN A 568 -10.74 -22.01 2.18
N SER A 569 -11.65 -21.85 3.14
CA SER A 569 -11.38 -21.11 4.38
C SER A 569 -10.31 -21.82 5.22
N GLY A 570 -9.60 -21.04 6.04
CA GLY A 570 -8.57 -21.58 6.92
C GLY A 570 -9.11 -22.61 7.91
N GLU A 571 -10.30 -22.36 8.48
CA GLU A 571 -10.92 -23.25 9.47
C GLU A 571 -11.34 -24.60 8.86
N THR A 572 -12.00 -24.59 7.69
CA THR A 572 -12.39 -25.84 7.01
C THR A 572 -11.16 -26.67 6.64
N LYS A 573 -10.10 -26.01 6.16
CA LYS A 573 -8.83 -26.68 5.83
C LYS A 573 -8.18 -27.35 7.03
N LEU A 574 -8.18 -26.67 8.18
CA LEU A 574 -7.65 -27.21 9.43
C LEU A 574 -8.49 -28.40 9.91
N ARG A 575 -9.82 -28.29 9.86
CA ARG A 575 -10.72 -29.39 10.22
C ARG A 575 -10.47 -30.62 9.35
N VAL A 576 -10.42 -30.46 8.02
CA VAL A 576 -10.12 -31.56 7.09
C VAL A 576 -8.73 -32.14 7.31
N TYR A 577 -7.73 -31.31 7.62
CA TYR A 577 -6.40 -31.80 7.95
C TYR A 577 -6.43 -32.73 9.18
N HIS A 578 -7.05 -32.29 10.27
CA HIS A 578 -7.08 -33.02 11.54
C HIS A 578 -8.05 -34.21 11.55
N GLU A 579 -9.18 -34.14 10.84
CA GLU A 579 -10.21 -35.18 10.85
C GLU A 579 -10.02 -36.23 9.76
N PHE A 580 -9.38 -35.88 8.63
CA PHE A 580 -9.27 -36.73 7.45
C PHE A 580 -7.82 -36.98 7.01
N TYR A 581 -7.04 -35.95 6.66
CA TYR A 581 -5.70 -36.17 6.11
C TYR A 581 -4.73 -36.79 7.13
N SER A 582 -4.81 -36.39 8.40
CA SER A 582 -4.02 -36.96 9.50
C SER A 582 -4.28 -38.45 9.74
N LYS A 583 -5.36 -39.01 9.18
CA LYS A 583 -5.70 -40.44 9.29
C LYS A 583 -5.22 -41.28 8.10
N LEU A 584 -4.78 -40.65 7.01
CA LEU A 584 -4.21 -41.36 5.87
C LEU A 584 -2.89 -42.06 6.27
N PRO A 585 -2.44 -43.11 5.57
CA PRO A 585 -1.15 -43.73 5.87
C PRO A 585 0.01 -42.76 5.55
N ILE A 586 1.05 -42.83 6.38
CA ILE A 586 2.34 -42.16 6.11
C ILE A 586 3.00 -42.87 4.92
N ARG A 587 3.49 -42.10 3.96
CA ARG A 587 4.17 -42.59 2.77
C ARG A 587 5.67 -42.66 3.04
N LYS A 588 6.21 -43.87 3.03
CA LYS A 588 7.64 -44.10 3.18
C LYS A 588 8.43 -43.43 2.07
N GLY A 589 9.51 -42.74 2.42
CA GLY A 589 10.35 -41.96 1.52
C GLY A 589 9.81 -40.59 1.14
N LEU A 590 8.63 -40.17 1.61
CA LEU A 590 8.09 -38.83 1.32
C LEU A 590 8.71 -37.77 2.24
N VAL A 591 9.40 -36.80 1.65
CA VAL A 591 10.07 -35.71 2.37
C VAL A 591 9.49 -34.36 1.94
N VAL A 592 9.04 -33.56 2.92
CA VAL A 592 8.54 -32.20 2.69
C VAL A 592 9.59 -31.20 3.13
N PHE A 593 10.08 -30.42 2.17
CA PHE A 593 11.05 -29.36 2.35
C PHE A 593 10.37 -27.98 2.33
N GLU A 594 10.82 -27.09 3.20
CA GLU A 594 10.41 -25.69 3.20
C GLU A 594 11.54 -24.77 3.67
N SER A 595 11.76 -23.66 2.96
CA SER A 595 12.72 -22.64 3.37
C SER A 595 12.05 -21.26 3.43
N HIS A 596 12.28 -20.54 4.54
CA HIS A 596 11.69 -19.23 4.83
C HIS A 596 10.18 -19.15 4.57
N LEU A 597 9.42 -20.10 5.13
CA LEU A 597 7.96 -20.20 4.99
C LEU A 597 7.51 -20.40 3.52
N GLY A 598 8.34 -21.07 2.73
CA GLY A 598 8.13 -21.37 1.31
C GLY A 598 8.46 -20.20 0.37
N LYS A 599 9.07 -19.12 0.85
CA LYS A 599 9.36 -17.96 -0.01
C LYS A 599 10.48 -18.22 -1.02
N GLN A 600 11.35 -19.20 -0.78
CA GLN A 600 12.54 -19.42 -1.59
C GLN A 600 13.03 -20.88 -1.50
N TYR A 601 13.82 -21.28 -2.50
CA TYR A 601 14.63 -22.49 -2.50
C TYR A 601 16.07 -22.08 -2.09
N SER A 602 16.40 -22.27 -0.81
CA SER A 602 17.68 -21.82 -0.23
C SER A 602 17.95 -22.52 1.10
N ASP A 603 19.09 -22.16 1.72
CA ASP A 603 19.40 -22.45 3.12
C ASP A 603 19.62 -23.95 3.41
N SER A 604 19.65 -24.34 4.69
CA SER A 604 19.97 -25.72 5.09
C SER A 604 19.04 -26.79 4.49
N PRO A 605 17.72 -26.55 4.30
CA PRO A 605 16.85 -27.49 3.61
C PRO A 605 17.27 -27.76 2.15
N LYS A 606 17.78 -26.74 1.43
CA LYS A 606 18.32 -26.90 0.07
C LYS A 606 19.56 -27.79 0.09
N ALA A 607 20.51 -27.53 0.97
CA ALA A 607 21.75 -28.30 1.05
C ALA A 607 21.49 -29.78 1.39
N ILE A 608 20.55 -30.08 2.30
CA ILE A 608 20.14 -31.46 2.58
C ILE A 608 19.52 -32.11 1.33
N TYR A 609 18.60 -31.42 0.65
CA TYR A 609 17.98 -31.94 -0.58
C TYR A 609 19.02 -32.25 -1.67
N GLU A 610 19.96 -31.33 -1.91
CA GLU A 610 21.02 -31.50 -2.92
C GLU A 610 21.97 -32.64 -2.55
N GLU A 611 22.30 -32.81 -1.26
CA GLU A 611 23.13 -33.92 -0.80
C GLU A 611 22.43 -35.27 -0.94
N MET A 612 21.13 -35.37 -0.61
CA MET A 612 20.34 -36.58 -0.83
C MET A 612 20.34 -36.99 -2.31
N ARG A 613 20.23 -36.00 -3.21
CA ARG A 613 20.32 -36.22 -4.66
C ARG A 613 21.71 -36.67 -5.09
N ARG A 614 22.75 -36.01 -4.58
CA ARG A 614 24.16 -36.32 -4.90
C ARG A 614 24.54 -37.75 -4.53
N GLN A 615 24.02 -38.25 -3.40
CA GLN A 615 24.24 -39.62 -2.94
C GLN A 615 23.32 -40.66 -3.61
N GLY A 616 22.36 -40.26 -4.45
CA GLY A 616 21.44 -41.17 -5.12
C GLY A 616 20.43 -41.84 -4.20
N VAL A 617 20.09 -41.21 -3.06
CA VAL A 617 19.07 -41.72 -2.14
C VAL A 617 17.70 -41.76 -2.86
N ARG A 618 16.92 -42.82 -2.65
CA ARG A 618 15.57 -42.94 -3.20
C ARG A 618 14.55 -42.27 -2.28
N PHE A 619 13.99 -41.13 -2.69
CA PHE A 619 12.95 -40.41 -1.94
C PHE A 619 11.97 -39.68 -2.88
N GLU A 620 10.80 -39.31 -2.35
CA GLU A 620 9.82 -38.45 -3.03
C GLU A 620 9.91 -37.04 -2.43
N ALA A 621 10.38 -36.08 -3.24
CA ALA A 621 10.60 -34.71 -2.82
C ALA A 621 9.35 -33.84 -3.04
N VAL A 622 8.87 -33.21 -1.96
CA VAL A 622 7.86 -32.15 -2.04
C VAL A 622 8.44 -30.85 -1.50
N TRP A 623 8.45 -29.80 -2.32
CA TRP A 623 8.86 -28.46 -1.90
C TRP A 623 7.63 -27.56 -1.76
N SER A 624 7.52 -26.90 -0.60
CA SER A 624 6.50 -25.87 -0.41
C SER A 624 6.95 -24.53 -0.97
N TYR A 625 6.07 -23.86 -1.72
CA TYR A 625 6.29 -22.49 -2.17
C TYR A 625 5.15 -21.54 -1.76
N ALA A 626 5.50 -20.29 -1.51
CA ALA A 626 4.61 -19.17 -1.23
C ALA A 626 4.70 -18.13 -2.36
N GLY A 627 3.60 -17.44 -2.66
CA GLY A 627 3.56 -16.39 -3.70
C GLY A 627 2.74 -16.77 -4.94
N ALA A 628 2.93 -15.98 -6.01
CA ALA A 628 2.19 -16.13 -7.26
C ALA A 628 2.78 -17.18 -8.20
N LYS A 629 4.12 -17.32 -8.23
CA LYS A 629 4.85 -18.28 -9.07
C LYS A 629 6.05 -18.87 -8.29
N PRO A 630 6.35 -20.17 -8.43
CA PRO A 630 7.56 -20.77 -7.87
C PRO A 630 8.77 -20.50 -8.79
N THR A 631 9.65 -19.59 -8.40
CA THR A 631 10.88 -19.26 -9.14
C THR A 631 12.12 -19.84 -8.46
N GLY A 632 13.03 -20.44 -9.22
CA GLY A 632 14.30 -20.97 -8.72
C GLY A 632 14.21 -22.34 -7.99
N PHE A 633 13.05 -22.98 -7.99
CA PHE A 633 12.87 -24.32 -7.41
C PHE A 633 13.31 -25.42 -8.40
N PRO A 634 13.74 -26.59 -7.90
CA PRO A 634 14.16 -27.72 -8.73
C PRO A 634 13.01 -28.26 -9.59
N GLN A 635 13.30 -28.61 -10.85
CA GLN A 635 12.30 -29.08 -11.82
C GLN A 635 11.81 -30.51 -11.52
N ASP A 636 12.63 -31.30 -10.84
CA ASP A 636 12.39 -32.70 -10.52
C ASP A 636 11.63 -32.91 -9.20
N ALA A 637 11.41 -31.84 -8.42
CA ALA A 637 10.62 -31.90 -7.19
C ALA A 637 9.14 -31.58 -7.43
N THR A 638 8.26 -32.20 -6.64
CA THR A 638 6.84 -31.82 -6.63
C THR A 638 6.65 -30.50 -5.89
N LEU A 639 6.20 -29.46 -6.59
CA LEU A 639 5.99 -28.14 -6.00
C LEU A 639 4.54 -27.99 -5.51
N VAL A 640 4.36 -27.72 -4.22
CA VAL A 640 3.03 -27.50 -3.62
C VAL A 640 2.91 -26.10 -3.05
N LYS A 641 1.82 -25.41 -3.39
CA LYS A 641 1.57 -24.07 -2.86
C LYS A 641 1.23 -24.17 -1.36
N ARG A 642 1.92 -23.41 -0.51
CA ARG A 642 1.65 -23.33 0.94
C ARG A 642 0.16 -23.06 1.20
N TRP A 643 -0.44 -23.78 2.15
CA TRP A 643 -1.89 -23.79 2.45
C TRP A 643 -2.84 -24.31 1.34
N SER A 644 -2.33 -24.92 0.27
CA SER A 644 -3.17 -25.69 -0.66
C SER A 644 -3.59 -27.04 -0.06
N TRP A 645 -4.63 -27.66 -0.64
CA TRP A 645 -5.02 -29.02 -0.25
C TRP A 645 -3.91 -30.04 -0.45
N GLN A 646 -3.10 -29.88 -1.51
CA GLN A 646 -1.94 -30.73 -1.78
C GLN A 646 -0.85 -30.55 -0.71
N TYR A 647 -0.61 -29.31 -0.26
CA TYR A 647 0.31 -29.02 0.84
C TYR A 647 -0.13 -29.68 2.16
N LEU A 648 -1.41 -29.55 2.52
CA LEU A 648 -1.97 -30.16 3.72
C LEU A 648 -1.88 -31.69 3.68
N ARG A 649 -2.20 -32.28 2.53
CA ARG A 649 -2.07 -33.73 2.30
C ARG A 649 -0.61 -34.18 2.38
N ALA A 650 0.31 -33.46 1.73
CA ALA A 650 1.73 -33.78 1.74
C ALA A 650 2.28 -33.78 3.18
N LEU A 651 2.02 -32.73 3.96
CA LEU A 651 2.44 -32.69 5.37
C LEU A 651 1.85 -33.83 6.19
N ALA A 652 0.57 -34.16 6.01
CA ALA A 652 -0.08 -35.22 6.77
C ALA A 652 0.44 -36.63 6.44
N GLN A 653 0.99 -36.84 5.23
CA GLN A 653 1.48 -38.14 4.77
C GLN A 653 3.00 -38.26 4.77
N ALA A 654 3.73 -37.17 5.01
CA ALA A 654 5.20 -37.16 4.95
C ALA A 654 5.82 -38.01 6.06
N GLU A 655 6.87 -38.75 5.71
CA GLU A 655 7.74 -39.40 6.67
C GLU A 655 8.70 -38.39 7.30
N PHE A 656 9.17 -37.41 6.52
CA PHE A 656 10.09 -36.37 7.01
C PHE A 656 9.58 -34.96 6.73
N TRP A 657 9.67 -34.10 7.74
CA TRP A 657 9.51 -32.65 7.66
C TRP A 657 10.88 -31.99 7.83
N ILE A 658 11.29 -31.15 6.89
CA ILE A 658 12.57 -30.44 6.94
C ILE A 658 12.34 -28.96 6.64
N ASP A 659 12.59 -28.09 7.62
CA ASP A 659 12.52 -26.65 7.44
C ASP A 659 13.50 -25.86 8.31
N ASN A 660 13.49 -24.53 8.19
CA ASN A 660 14.42 -23.62 8.87
C ASN A 660 13.76 -22.51 9.71
N GLN A 661 12.43 -22.46 9.77
CA GLN A 661 11.66 -21.39 10.45
C GLN A 661 10.47 -21.91 11.26
N GLY A 662 9.81 -22.97 10.78
CA GLY A 662 8.63 -23.55 11.43
C GLY A 662 7.45 -23.73 10.46
N PHE A 663 6.94 -24.97 10.37
CA PHE A 663 5.66 -25.25 9.74
C PHE A 663 4.50 -24.62 10.56
N PRO A 664 3.36 -24.29 9.91
CA PRO A 664 2.26 -23.60 10.58
C PRO A 664 1.85 -24.26 11.90
N LEU A 665 1.74 -23.45 12.96
CA LEU A 665 1.50 -23.91 14.34
C LEU A 665 0.21 -24.75 14.46
N ARG A 666 -0.82 -24.40 13.67
CA ARG A 666 -2.14 -25.06 13.72
C ARG A 666 -2.17 -26.45 13.08
N LEU A 667 -1.07 -26.91 12.47
CA LEU A 667 -0.96 -28.25 11.87
C LEU A 667 -0.24 -29.18 12.85
N ALA A 668 -0.92 -30.23 13.29
CA ALA A 668 -0.33 -31.20 14.21
C ALA A 668 0.64 -32.11 13.47
N LYS A 669 1.85 -32.31 14.02
CA LYS A 669 2.78 -33.34 13.54
C LYS A 669 2.25 -34.71 13.93
N ARG A 670 2.37 -35.70 13.04
CA ARG A 670 1.98 -37.08 13.33
C ARG A 670 3.12 -37.84 14.02
N PRO A 671 2.82 -38.81 14.91
CA PRO A 671 3.85 -39.58 15.59
C PRO A 671 4.84 -40.32 14.67
N GLY A 672 4.40 -40.77 13.49
CA GLY A 672 5.29 -41.45 12.52
C GLY A 672 6.02 -40.52 11.55
N THR A 673 5.95 -39.21 11.76
CA THR A 673 6.68 -38.20 10.97
C THR A 673 7.85 -37.68 11.80
N THR A 674 9.05 -37.71 11.22
CA THR A 674 10.28 -37.15 11.80
C THR A 674 10.46 -35.70 11.33
N TYR A 675 10.53 -34.76 12.27
CA TYR A 675 10.71 -33.34 12.01
C TYR A 675 12.13 -32.90 12.38
N ILE A 676 12.90 -32.57 11.33
CA ILE A 676 14.25 -32.02 11.40
C ILE A 676 14.16 -30.50 11.22
N GLN A 677 14.29 -29.77 12.32
CA GLN A 677 14.36 -28.30 12.33
C GLN A 677 15.82 -27.87 12.18
N THR A 678 16.13 -27.21 11.07
CA THR A 678 17.49 -26.74 10.77
C THR A 678 17.80 -25.37 11.36
N TRP A 679 16.77 -24.61 11.75
CA TRP A 679 16.90 -23.20 12.12
C TRP A 679 17.64 -22.38 11.04
N HIS A 680 17.93 -21.11 11.31
CA HIS A 680 18.41 -20.18 10.28
C HIS A 680 19.54 -19.25 10.72
N GLY A 681 20.24 -19.58 11.82
CA GLY A 681 21.41 -18.84 12.25
C GLY A 681 21.67 -18.91 13.74
N THR A 682 22.94 -18.74 14.10
CA THR A 682 23.44 -18.64 15.48
C THR A 682 22.88 -17.40 16.17
N ALA A 683 22.49 -17.53 17.45
CA ALA A 683 21.88 -16.42 18.18
C ALA A 683 22.91 -15.40 18.68
N LEU A 684 22.82 -14.17 18.17
CA LEU A 684 23.35 -12.98 18.85
C LEU A 684 22.30 -12.36 19.79
N LYS A 685 21.06 -12.28 19.32
CA LYS A 685 19.91 -11.67 20.02
C LYS A 685 19.22 -12.72 20.87
N ARG A 686 18.59 -12.30 21.97
CA ARG A 686 17.75 -13.19 22.78
C ARG A 686 16.59 -13.72 21.96
N MET A 687 16.34 -15.03 22.04
CA MET A 687 15.36 -15.75 21.23
C MET A 687 14.35 -16.49 22.10
N GLY A 688 13.16 -16.74 21.55
CA GLY A 688 12.14 -17.57 22.19
C GLY A 688 11.64 -16.97 23.50
N PHE A 689 11.67 -17.77 24.57
CA PHE A 689 11.25 -17.37 25.91
C PHE A 689 12.21 -16.39 26.59
N ASP A 690 13.40 -16.14 26.03
CA ASP A 690 14.30 -15.10 26.54
C ASP A 690 13.90 -13.69 26.06
N GLU A 691 13.04 -13.58 25.04
CA GLU A 691 12.56 -12.31 24.51
C GLU A 691 11.57 -11.63 25.47
N PRO A 692 11.73 -10.31 25.76
CA PRO A 692 10.82 -9.58 26.64
C PRO A 692 9.35 -9.68 26.24
N ASN A 693 9.06 -9.53 24.95
CA ASN A 693 7.69 -9.62 24.42
C ASN A 693 7.09 -11.01 24.59
N THR A 694 7.88 -12.08 24.46
CA THR A 694 7.39 -13.45 24.65
C THR A 694 7.15 -13.73 26.13
N LYS A 695 8.01 -13.21 27.03
CA LYS A 695 7.79 -13.28 28.48
C LYS A 695 6.52 -12.54 28.92
N ALA A 696 6.19 -11.44 28.25
CA ALA A 696 5.00 -10.63 28.53
C ALA A 696 3.69 -11.24 27.97
N ARG A 697 3.74 -12.31 27.17
CA ARG A 697 2.53 -12.98 26.67
C ARG A 697 1.83 -13.75 27.79
N GLY A 698 0.48 -13.79 27.74
CA GLY A 698 -0.32 -14.61 28.65
C GLY A 698 0.01 -16.11 28.54
N LEU A 699 -0.24 -16.86 29.63
CA LEU A 699 0.14 -18.28 29.78
C LEU A 699 -0.34 -19.17 28.63
N ALA A 700 -1.57 -18.97 28.15
CA ALA A 700 -2.12 -19.76 27.04
C ALA A 700 -1.34 -19.57 25.73
N ALA A 701 -0.88 -18.35 25.44
CA ALA A 701 -0.08 -18.07 24.25
C ALA A 701 1.35 -18.62 24.38
N GLN A 702 1.90 -18.65 25.60
CA GLN A 702 3.18 -19.31 25.87
C GLN A 702 3.08 -20.84 25.70
N ALA A 703 2.00 -21.45 26.20
CA ALA A 703 1.73 -22.89 26.04
C ALA A 703 1.61 -23.28 24.56
N ALA A 704 0.81 -22.54 23.78
CA ALA A 704 0.67 -22.78 22.34
C ALA A 704 2.00 -22.62 21.57
N PHE A 705 2.90 -21.74 22.05
CA PHE A 705 4.24 -21.63 21.48
C PHE A 705 5.12 -22.81 21.86
N GLN A 706 5.09 -23.25 23.12
CA GLN A 706 5.81 -24.46 23.57
C GLN A 706 5.37 -25.71 22.79
N GLU A 707 4.06 -25.93 22.64
CA GLU A 707 3.51 -27.05 21.84
C GLU A 707 4.07 -27.09 20.42
N SER A 708 4.39 -25.92 19.85
CA SER A 708 4.95 -25.86 18.51
C SER A 708 6.40 -26.29 18.42
N LEU A 709 7.18 -26.03 19.48
CA LEU A 709 8.59 -26.39 19.63
C LEU A 709 8.72 -27.89 19.99
N ASP A 710 7.77 -28.42 20.76
CA ASP A 710 7.71 -29.85 21.14
C ASP A 710 7.50 -30.78 19.93
N ARG A 711 7.14 -30.22 18.76
CA ARG A 711 7.07 -30.96 17.49
C ARG A 711 8.44 -31.30 16.92
N PHE A 712 9.52 -30.65 17.34
CA PHE A 712 10.85 -30.92 16.80
C PHE A 712 11.36 -32.26 17.35
N ASP A 713 11.66 -33.20 16.46
CA ASP A 713 12.36 -34.44 16.85
C ASP A 713 13.87 -34.23 16.83
N HIS A 714 14.35 -33.39 15.89
CA HIS A 714 15.74 -32.99 15.79
C HIS A 714 15.86 -31.48 15.56
N PHE A 715 16.78 -30.83 16.26
CA PHE A 715 17.10 -29.40 16.14
C PHE A 715 18.61 -29.24 15.96
N LEU A 716 19.03 -28.69 14.83
CA LEU A 716 20.46 -28.52 14.52
C LEU A 716 21.10 -27.46 15.42
N ILE A 717 22.30 -27.74 15.89
CA ILE A 717 23.16 -26.78 16.61
C ILE A 717 24.58 -26.81 16.04
N ARG A 718 25.29 -25.69 16.14
CA ARG A 718 26.68 -25.56 15.67
C ARG A 718 27.73 -25.78 16.75
N GLY A 719 27.33 -25.78 18.01
CA GLY A 719 28.25 -25.94 19.13
C GLY A 719 27.62 -25.53 20.45
N GLU A 720 28.46 -25.36 21.46
CA GLU A 720 28.04 -25.07 22.83
C GLU A 720 27.33 -23.71 22.97
N HIS A 721 27.67 -22.71 22.15
CA HIS A 721 26.97 -21.42 22.14
C HIS A 721 25.48 -21.55 21.81
N ASP A 722 25.13 -22.30 20.77
CA ASP A 722 23.73 -22.54 20.39
C ASP A 722 22.98 -23.33 21.46
N ARG A 723 23.66 -24.24 22.17
CA ARG A 723 23.08 -24.97 23.30
C ARG A 723 22.76 -24.04 24.47
N ARG A 724 23.66 -23.11 24.82
CA ARG A 724 23.47 -22.14 25.92
C ARG A 724 22.47 -21.04 25.58
N THR A 725 22.26 -20.76 24.30
CA THR A 725 21.42 -19.65 23.82
C THR A 725 20.12 -20.15 23.18
N LEU A 726 20.13 -20.59 21.92
CA LEU A 726 18.95 -21.02 21.17
C LEU A 726 18.19 -22.16 21.86
N ALA A 727 18.87 -23.24 22.24
CA ALA A 727 18.20 -24.40 22.85
C ALA A 727 17.58 -24.03 24.19
N LYS A 728 18.31 -23.29 25.04
CA LYS A 728 17.80 -22.77 26.31
C LYS A 728 16.63 -21.79 26.12
N GLY A 729 16.76 -20.83 25.20
CA GLY A 729 15.75 -19.82 24.89
C GLY A 729 14.46 -20.42 24.36
N PHE A 730 14.54 -21.54 23.62
CA PHE A 730 13.38 -22.31 23.17
C PHE A 730 12.98 -23.45 24.11
N ARG A 731 13.66 -23.63 25.26
CA ARG A 731 13.42 -24.71 26.22
C ARG A 731 13.44 -26.10 25.58
N LEU A 732 14.33 -26.29 24.59
CA LEU A 732 14.50 -27.57 23.91
C LEU A 732 15.18 -28.57 24.86
N ARG A 733 14.80 -29.84 24.73
CA ARG A 733 15.43 -30.95 25.45
C ARG A 733 16.75 -31.32 24.77
N ASP A 734 17.76 -31.68 25.57
CA ASP A 734 19.08 -32.06 25.04
C ASP A 734 18.99 -33.23 24.02
N GLU A 735 18.05 -34.16 24.22
CA GLU A 735 17.79 -35.31 23.32
C GLU A 735 17.40 -34.91 21.89
N VAL A 736 16.81 -33.73 21.72
CA VAL A 736 16.37 -33.20 20.42
C VAL A 736 17.55 -32.55 19.68
N LEU A 737 18.62 -32.16 20.37
CA LEU A 737 19.72 -31.42 19.77
C LEU A 737 20.59 -32.30 18.88
N LEU A 738 20.95 -31.78 17.71
CA LEU A 738 21.76 -32.45 16.71
C LEU A 738 23.02 -31.62 16.41
N PRO A 739 24.17 -31.94 17.03
CA PRO A 739 25.42 -31.18 16.90
C PRO A 739 26.19 -31.54 15.62
N VAL A 740 25.69 -31.06 14.48
CA VAL A 740 26.25 -31.35 13.15
C VAL A 740 26.67 -30.09 12.38
N GLY A 741 26.43 -28.89 12.91
CA GLY A 741 26.58 -27.65 12.15
C GLY A 741 25.40 -27.38 11.24
N TYR A 742 25.50 -26.36 10.38
CA TYR A 742 24.44 -26.05 9.41
C TYR A 742 24.79 -26.56 8.00
N PRO A 743 23.91 -27.35 7.35
CA PRO A 743 24.10 -27.80 5.96
C PRO A 743 24.40 -26.68 4.96
N ARG A 744 23.80 -25.49 5.12
CA ARG A 744 24.07 -24.34 4.24
C ARG A 744 25.53 -23.84 4.31
N ASN A 745 26.24 -24.17 5.38
CA ASN A 745 27.61 -23.74 5.65
C ASN A 745 28.65 -24.71 5.07
N ASP A 746 28.24 -25.89 4.59
CA ASP A 746 29.16 -26.89 4.06
C ASP A 746 29.98 -26.34 2.88
N GLU A 747 29.33 -25.55 2.01
CA GLU A 747 29.96 -24.87 0.88
C GLU A 747 31.03 -23.87 1.34
N LEU A 748 30.80 -23.13 2.43
CA LEU A 748 31.76 -22.13 2.94
C LEU A 748 33.04 -22.77 3.46
N VAL A 749 32.91 -23.89 4.18
CA VAL A 749 34.06 -24.66 4.67
C VAL A 749 34.87 -25.23 3.51
N GLU A 750 34.19 -25.77 2.49
CA GLU A 750 34.83 -26.29 1.30
C GLU A 750 35.51 -25.20 0.46
N THR A 751 34.88 -24.02 0.32
CA THR A 751 35.49 -22.86 -0.33
C THR A 751 36.79 -22.48 0.36
N ARG A 752 36.81 -22.34 1.70
CA ARG A 752 38.03 -22.02 2.44
C ARG A 752 39.12 -23.08 2.25
N ARG A 753 38.74 -24.36 2.30
CA ARG A 753 39.67 -25.47 2.11
C ARG A 753 40.35 -25.39 0.74
N LYS A 754 39.57 -25.21 -0.33
CA LYS A 754 40.09 -25.03 -1.69
C LYS A 754 40.99 -23.82 -1.82
N GLU A 755 40.61 -22.67 -1.24
CA GLU A 755 41.45 -21.47 -1.26
C GLU A 755 42.77 -21.68 -0.53
N ALA A 756 42.78 -22.42 0.59
CA ALA A 756 43.99 -22.73 1.32
C ALA A 756 44.91 -23.72 0.58
N GLU A 757 44.33 -24.65 -0.18
CA GLU A 757 45.07 -25.63 -0.99
C GLU A 757 45.67 -25.01 -2.26
N THR A 758 44.92 -24.16 -2.96
CA THR A 758 45.36 -23.58 -4.25
C THR A 758 46.08 -22.25 -4.11
N GLY A 759 45.85 -21.52 -3.01
CA GLY A 759 46.29 -20.13 -2.85
C GLY A 759 45.57 -19.14 -3.77
N VAL A 760 44.55 -19.58 -4.53
CA VAL A 760 43.83 -18.77 -5.52
C VAL A 760 42.37 -18.67 -5.14
N ARG A 761 41.85 -17.44 -5.19
CA ARG A 761 40.42 -17.13 -5.04
C ARG A 761 39.76 -17.10 -6.43
N GLU A 762 39.04 -18.15 -6.77
CA GLU A 762 38.28 -18.20 -8.02
C GLU A 762 36.98 -17.39 -7.92
N ARG A 763 36.77 -16.46 -8.87
CA ARG A 763 35.51 -15.73 -9.01
C ARG A 763 34.52 -16.61 -9.78
N GLY A 764 33.58 -17.22 -9.05
CA GLY A 764 32.58 -18.13 -9.61
C GLY A 764 31.58 -17.45 -10.57
N GLU A 765 30.70 -18.25 -11.17
CA GLU A 765 29.70 -17.78 -12.15
C GLU A 765 28.84 -16.60 -11.68
N LEU A 766 28.62 -16.49 -10.36
CA LEU A 766 27.85 -15.40 -9.78
C LEU A 766 28.51 -14.04 -10.01
N ALA A 767 29.84 -13.95 -9.94
CA ALA A 767 30.58 -12.71 -10.21
C ALA A 767 30.35 -12.25 -11.66
N ALA A 768 30.45 -13.18 -12.61
CA ALA A 768 30.19 -12.91 -14.02
C ALA A 768 28.74 -12.49 -14.28
N LYS A 769 27.76 -13.16 -13.66
CA LYS A 769 26.32 -12.79 -13.74
C LYS A 769 26.05 -11.39 -13.16
N LEU A 770 26.82 -10.98 -12.15
CA LEU A 770 26.74 -9.65 -11.54
C LEU A 770 27.59 -8.59 -12.27
N GLY A 771 28.35 -8.97 -13.30
CA GLY A 771 29.22 -8.04 -14.05
C GLY A 771 30.42 -7.52 -13.24
N ILE A 772 30.89 -8.29 -12.27
CA ILE A 772 32.01 -7.91 -11.40
C ILE A 772 33.32 -8.24 -12.13
N ALA A 773 34.21 -7.26 -12.26
CA ALA A 773 35.50 -7.45 -12.88
C ALA A 773 36.43 -8.33 -12.01
N PRO A 774 37.19 -9.29 -12.59
CA PRO A 774 37.96 -10.28 -11.82
C PRO A 774 38.97 -9.69 -10.82
N GLU A 775 39.55 -8.54 -11.13
CA GLU A 775 40.55 -7.83 -10.35
C GLU A 775 39.97 -7.07 -9.14
N LYS A 776 38.66 -6.80 -9.14
CA LYS A 776 38.03 -6.04 -8.06
C LYS A 776 37.79 -6.90 -6.83
N LYS A 777 37.99 -6.30 -5.66
CA LYS A 777 37.56 -6.87 -4.38
C LYS A 777 36.06 -6.66 -4.21
N VAL A 778 35.38 -7.66 -3.67
CA VAL A 778 33.94 -7.65 -3.44
C VAL A 778 33.69 -7.46 -1.94
N LEU A 779 33.05 -6.36 -1.58
CA LEU A 779 32.55 -6.13 -0.22
C LEU A 779 31.06 -6.43 -0.19
N LEU A 780 30.62 -7.26 0.76
CA LEU A 780 29.20 -7.52 0.97
C LEU A 780 28.71 -6.72 2.17
N TYR A 781 27.80 -5.78 1.96
CA TYR A 781 27.08 -5.10 3.02
C TYR A 781 25.74 -5.79 3.31
N ALA A 782 25.66 -6.45 4.47
CA ALA A 782 24.49 -7.22 4.91
C ALA A 782 23.99 -6.74 6.29
N PRO A 783 23.27 -5.61 6.34
CA PRO A 783 22.75 -5.05 7.58
C PRO A 783 21.53 -5.80 8.14
N THR A 784 21.30 -5.69 9.43
CA THR A 784 20.07 -6.18 10.07
C THR A 784 18.85 -5.37 9.59
N PHE A 785 17.69 -6.03 9.49
CA PHE A 785 16.39 -5.38 9.31
C PHE A 785 16.04 -4.40 10.44
N ARG A 786 15.57 -3.20 10.06
CA ARG A 786 14.91 -2.23 10.95
C ARG A 786 13.46 -2.02 10.52
N ALA A 787 12.55 -1.92 11.48
CA ALA A 787 11.15 -1.58 11.22
C ALA A 787 10.93 -0.07 11.40
N ALA A 788 10.06 0.57 10.61
CA ALA A 788 9.68 1.96 10.84
C ALA A 788 8.71 2.08 12.04
N PRO A 789 8.58 3.28 12.65
CA PRO A 789 7.54 3.56 13.63
C PRO A 789 6.16 3.11 13.11
N GLY A 790 5.45 2.31 13.90
CA GLY A 790 4.16 1.72 13.51
C GLY A 790 4.24 0.47 12.61
N GLY A 791 5.40 -0.17 12.48
CA GLY A 791 5.55 -1.48 11.83
C GLY A 791 5.51 -1.47 10.29
N LYS A 792 5.58 -0.29 9.67
CA LYS A 792 5.66 -0.15 8.22
C LYS A 792 7.06 -0.50 7.73
N VAL A 793 7.14 -1.12 6.56
CA VAL A 793 8.41 -1.43 5.89
C VAL A 793 8.85 -0.19 5.10
N ARG A 794 10.04 0.36 5.40
CA ARG A 794 10.60 1.52 4.70
C ARG A 794 11.51 1.07 3.55
N ALA A 795 11.71 1.94 2.56
CA ALA A 795 12.83 1.81 1.64
C ALA A 795 14.14 1.88 2.44
N PHE A 796 15.11 1.04 2.09
CA PHE A 796 16.43 1.06 2.72
C PHE A 796 17.21 2.27 2.22
N LYS A 797 17.61 3.14 3.16
CA LYS A 797 18.60 4.18 2.92
C LYS A 797 19.92 3.69 3.52
N ALA A 798 20.98 3.66 2.71
CA ALA A 798 22.30 3.34 3.23
C ALA A 798 22.68 4.39 4.30
N PRO A 799 23.26 3.97 5.45
CA PRO A 799 23.71 4.88 6.51
C PRO A 799 25.06 5.56 6.18
N PHE A 800 25.47 5.47 4.92
CA PHE A 800 26.64 6.12 4.33
C PHE A 800 26.34 6.46 2.86
N ASP A 801 27.12 7.36 2.28
CA ASP A 801 27.01 7.79 0.90
C ASP A 801 27.58 6.74 -0.07
N VAL A 802 26.68 6.12 -0.83
CA VAL A 802 27.04 5.10 -1.84
C VAL A 802 27.71 5.70 -3.08
N GLN A 803 27.48 6.98 -3.38
CA GLN A 803 28.16 7.70 -4.45
C GLN A 803 29.61 7.97 -4.06
N GLU A 804 29.84 8.47 -2.85
CA GLU A 804 31.19 8.67 -2.34
C GLU A 804 31.98 7.35 -2.28
N PHE A 805 31.35 6.25 -1.85
CA PHE A 805 31.95 4.91 -1.94
C PHE A 805 32.36 4.57 -3.38
N ALA A 806 31.47 4.80 -4.36
CA ALA A 806 31.72 4.48 -5.75
C ALA A 806 32.81 5.37 -6.37
N GLU A 807 32.97 6.61 -5.91
CA GLU A 807 34.02 7.52 -6.33
C GLU A 807 35.38 7.14 -5.74
N ARG A 808 35.46 6.91 -4.42
CA ARG A 808 36.71 6.60 -3.71
C ARG A 808 37.22 5.18 -3.99
N PHE A 809 36.32 4.21 -4.05
CA PHE A 809 36.69 2.79 -4.05
C PHE A 809 36.22 2.02 -5.29
N GLY A 810 35.39 2.61 -6.15
CA GLY A 810 34.75 1.89 -7.27
C GLY A 810 35.71 1.31 -8.32
N GLU A 811 36.95 1.80 -8.39
CA GLU A 811 38.00 1.24 -9.26
C GLU A 811 38.66 -0.02 -8.67
N THR A 812 38.68 -0.17 -7.35
CA THR A 812 39.35 -1.28 -6.66
C THR A 812 38.38 -2.27 -6.01
N HIS A 813 37.16 -1.81 -5.69
CA HIS A 813 36.13 -2.56 -4.98
C HIS A 813 34.79 -2.49 -5.70
N THR A 814 33.99 -3.53 -5.50
CA THR A 814 32.56 -3.59 -5.80
C THR A 814 31.80 -3.84 -4.50
N LEU A 815 30.80 -3.01 -4.19
CA LEU A 815 29.94 -3.17 -3.02
C LEU A 815 28.64 -3.88 -3.39
N LEU A 816 28.39 -5.03 -2.78
CA LEU A 816 27.12 -5.74 -2.88
C LEU A 816 26.25 -5.36 -1.68
N ILE A 817 25.06 -4.83 -1.92
CA ILE A 817 24.11 -4.48 -0.85
C ILE A 817 23.04 -5.56 -0.76
N ARG A 818 22.99 -6.25 0.39
CA ARG A 818 22.04 -7.33 0.69
C ARG A 818 21.17 -6.93 1.87
N THR A 819 20.01 -6.36 1.58
CA THR A 819 19.02 -6.03 2.61
C THR A 819 18.02 -7.16 2.84
N HIS A 820 17.27 -7.06 3.94
CA HIS A 820 16.17 -7.99 4.21
C HIS A 820 15.12 -7.93 3.11
N TYR A 821 14.53 -9.07 2.72
CA TYR A 821 13.60 -9.20 1.58
C TYR A 821 12.34 -8.32 1.65
N LEU A 822 12.04 -7.72 2.81
CA LEU A 822 10.96 -6.75 2.95
C LEU A 822 11.38 -5.36 2.46
N ASN A 823 12.65 -5.00 2.62
CA ASN A 823 13.16 -3.70 2.23
C ASN A 823 13.26 -3.60 0.70
N SER A 824 13.05 -2.39 0.19
CA SER A 824 13.42 -2.03 -1.18
C SER A 824 14.71 -1.22 -1.15
N VAL A 825 15.72 -1.61 -1.92
CA VAL A 825 16.92 -0.81 -2.16
C VAL A 825 16.72 -0.02 -3.44
N THR A 826 17.17 1.22 -3.46
CA THR A 826 17.21 2.03 -4.68
C THR A 826 18.53 2.77 -4.70
N LEU A 827 19.37 2.41 -5.66
CA LEU A 827 20.71 2.97 -5.83
C LEU A 827 20.68 4.07 -6.89
N PRO A 828 21.38 5.19 -6.73
CA PRO A 828 21.46 6.21 -7.78
C PRO A 828 22.12 5.66 -9.06
N PRO A 829 21.75 6.14 -10.27
CA PRO A 829 22.41 5.73 -11.51
C PRO A 829 23.94 5.86 -11.51
N SER A 830 24.51 6.85 -10.82
CA SER A 830 25.95 7.11 -10.76
C SER A 830 26.80 5.96 -10.22
N VAL A 831 26.22 5.06 -9.44
CA VAL A 831 26.95 3.93 -8.82
C VAL A 831 26.86 2.63 -9.61
N ARG A 832 26.24 2.65 -10.82
CA ARG A 832 26.02 1.47 -11.65
C ARG A 832 27.33 0.70 -11.91
N GLY A 833 27.33 -0.59 -11.62
CA GLY A 833 28.50 -1.48 -11.77
C GLY A 833 29.54 -1.39 -10.65
N ARG A 834 29.44 -0.40 -9.75
CA ARG A 834 30.32 -0.23 -8.57
C ARG A 834 29.60 -0.62 -7.28
N VAL A 835 28.31 -0.32 -7.19
CA VAL A 835 27.42 -0.74 -6.10
C VAL A 835 26.25 -1.51 -6.72
N ILE A 836 26.01 -2.72 -6.23
CA ILE A 836 25.04 -3.67 -6.81
C ILE A 836 24.05 -4.10 -5.73
N ASP A 837 22.76 -3.92 -5.98
CA ASP A 837 21.71 -4.49 -5.12
C ASP A 837 21.55 -5.98 -5.40
N VAL A 838 21.88 -6.79 -4.40
CA VAL A 838 21.72 -8.25 -4.40
C VAL A 838 20.60 -8.70 -3.46
N SER A 839 19.69 -7.80 -3.07
CA SER A 839 18.52 -8.08 -2.20
C SER A 839 17.49 -9.03 -2.85
N SER A 840 17.59 -9.31 -4.15
CA SER A 840 16.81 -10.34 -4.85
C SER A 840 17.45 -11.74 -4.82
N HIS A 841 18.75 -11.87 -4.52
CA HIS A 841 19.44 -13.15 -4.41
C HIS A 841 19.07 -13.86 -3.11
N HIS A 842 18.08 -14.74 -3.19
CA HIS A 842 17.47 -15.40 -2.04
C HIS A 842 18.46 -16.22 -1.19
N ASP A 843 19.38 -16.93 -1.84
CA ASP A 843 20.42 -17.71 -1.19
C ASP A 843 21.65 -16.85 -0.94
N ILE A 844 22.03 -16.72 0.34
CA ILE A 844 23.14 -15.85 0.76
C ILE A 844 24.49 -16.56 0.68
N THR A 845 24.53 -17.90 0.77
CA THR A 845 25.77 -18.67 0.81
C THR A 845 26.70 -18.35 -0.39
N PRO A 846 26.22 -18.29 -1.64
CA PRO A 846 27.07 -17.90 -2.77
C PRO A 846 27.58 -16.46 -2.71
N LEU A 847 26.82 -15.53 -2.09
CA LEU A 847 27.26 -14.15 -1.89
C LEU A 847 28.36 -14.07 -0.83
N LEU A 848 28.26 -14.86 0.24
CA LEU A 848 29.30 -14.97 1.25
C LEU A 848 30.58 -15.54 0.65
N ALA A 849 30.49 -16.65 -0.09
CA ALA A 849 31.63 -17.26 -0.77
C ALA A 849 32.29 -16.33 -1.80
N LEU A 850 31.51 -15.45 -2.45
CA LEU A 850 32.01 -14.46 -3.40
C LEU A 850 32.75 -13.29 -2.73
N ALA A 851 32.33 -12.86 -1.53
CA ALA A 851 32.80 -11.64 -0.90
C ALA A 851 34.20 -11.76 -0.29
N ASP A 852 35.08 -10.79 -0.56
CA ASP A 852 36.39 -10.63 0.07
C ASP A 852 36.33 -10.02 1.46
N GLY A 853 35.26 -9.27 1.75
CA GLY A 853 34.97 -8.74 3.08
C GLY A 853 33.48 -8.62 3.34
N LEU A 854 33.08 -8.75 4.60
CA LEU A 854 31.70 -8.54 5.05
C LEU A 854 31.61 -7.23 5.84
N ILE A 855 30.71 -6.34 5.44
CA ILE A 855 30.25 -5.22 6.24
C ILE A 855 28.90 -5.62 6.84
N THR A 856 28.77 -5.61 8.16
CA THR A 856 27.52 -5.97 8.84
C THR A 856 27.36 -5.20 10.15
N ASP A 857 26.32 -5.51 10.91
CA ASP A 857 26.03 -4.91 12.21
C ASP A 857 25.73 -6.04 13.23
N TYR A 858 24.52 -6.14 13.74
CA TYR A 858 24.04 -7.14 14.71
C TYR A 858 23.42 -8.37 14.02
N SER A 859 23.99 -8.79 12.89
CA SER A 859 23.44 -9.87 12.07
C SER A 859 24.09 -11.21 12.41
N SER A 860 23.31 -12.29 12.43
CA SER A 860 23.83 -13.64 12.61
C SER A 860 24.71 -14.12 11.44
N VAL A 861 24.72 -13.41 10.32
CA VAL A 861 25.54 -13.75 9.14
C VAL A 861 27.04 -13.74 9.44
N MET A 862 27.48 -12.98 10.45
CA MET A 862 28.88 -12.94 10.88
C MET A 862 29.40 -14.32 11.32
N PHE A 863 28.54 -15.15 11.93
CA PHE A 863 28.91 -16.50 12.37
C PHE A 863 29.10 -17.47 11.20
N ASP A 864 28.38 -17.26 10.10
CA ASP A 864 28.54 -18.07 8.88
C ASP A 864 29.74 -17.60 8.07
N TYR A 865 29.88 -16.29 7.88
CA TYR A 865 31.00 -15.70 7.15
C TYR A 865 32.35 -15.97 7.82
N GLY A 866 32.36 -16.11 9.15
CA GLY A 866 33.56 -16.48 9.91
C GLY A 866 34.23 -17.75 9.41
N LEU A 867 33.45 -18.72 8.91
CA LEU A 867 33.96 -19.98 8.38
C LEU A 867 34.96 -19.80 7.24
N LEU A 868 34.86 -18.71 6.47
CA LEU A 868 35.77 -18.36 5.38
C LEU A 868 37.10 -17.77 5.88
N ASP A 869 37.16 -17.35 7.15
CA ASP A 869 38.30 -16.64 7.77
C ASP A 869 38.73 -15.39 6.99
N ARG A 870 37.71 -14.62 6.57
CA ARG A 870 37.87 -13.37 5.81
C ARG A 870 37.55 -12.15 6.67
N PRO A 871 38.06 -10.96 6.29
CA PRO A 871 37.84 -9.71 7.03
C PRO A 871 36.36 -9.35 7.19
N MET A 872 36.00 -8.84 8.37
CA MET A 872 34.67 -8.31 8.67
C MET A 872 34.78 -6.88 9.20
N ILE A 873 33.82 -6.03 8.89
CA ILE A 873 33.68 -4.68 9.42
C ILE A 873 32.29 -4.55 10.04
N PHE A 874 32.22 -4.10 11.29
CA PHE A 874 30.96 -3.95 12.03
C PHE A 874 30.55 -2.48 12.04
N PHE A 875 29.66 -2.08 11.15
CA PHE A 875 29.16 -0.71 11.06
C PHE A 875 27.93 -0.51 11.95
N THR A 876 28.17 -0.07 13.18
CA THR A 876 27.19 0.05 14.27
C THR A 876 26.78 1.50 14.53
N TYR A 877 26.37 2.22 13.48
CA TYR A 877 26.00 3.64 13.53
C TYR A 877 24.82 3.96 14.48
N ASP A 878 23.96 2.98 14.75
CA ASP A 878 22.73 3.10 15.54
C ASP A 878 22.80 2.34 16.88
N TYR A 879 23.99 2.02 17.41
CA TYR A 879 24.15 1.15 18.59
C TYR A 879 23.32 1.58 19.80
N ASP A 880 23.38 2.85 20.17
CA ASP A 880 22.74 3.33 21.40
C ASP A 880 21.21 3.29 21.33
N GLU A 881 20.65 3.50 20.14
CA GLU A 881 19.22 3.38 19.87
C GLU A 881 18.82 1.90 19.81
N TYR A 882 19.60 1.09 19.06
CA TYR A 882 19.35 -0.33 18.89
C TYR A 882 19.43 -1.12 20.21
N ALA A 883 20.35 -0.75 21.12
CA ALA A 883 20.49 -1.38 22.43
C ALA A 883 19.29 -1.09 23.35
N LYS A 884 18.68 0.10 23.24
CA LYS A 884 17.53 0.52 24.07
C LYS A 884 16.20 -0.06 23.58
N GLU A 885 16.02 -0.21 22.27
CA GLU A 885 14.74 -0.65 21.68
C GLU A 885 14.59 -2.17 21.51
N ASN A 886 15.68 -2.93 21.55
CA ASN A 886 15.67 -4.31 21.07
C ASN A 886 15.79 -5.39 22.15
N ARG A 887 15.58 -6.65 21.74
CA ARG A 887 15.40 -7.86 22.58
C ARG A 887 16.53 -8.18 23.59
N GLY A 888 17.61 -7.39 23.63
CA GLY A 888 18.87 -7.69 24.29
C GLY A 888 19.72 -8.70 23.49
N THR A 889 21.04 -8.63 23.63
CA THR A 889 21.99 -9.62 23.07
C THR A 889 22.44 -10.62 24.14
N TYR A 890 22.99 -11.76 23.71
CA TYR A 890 23.60 -12.77 24.60
C TYR A 890 25.02 -12.40 25.03
N PHE A 891 25.70 -11.55 24.27
CA PHE A 891 27.01 -10.96 24.61
C PHE A 891 27.14 -9.56 23.96
N ASP A 892 28.09 -8.75 24.42
CA ASP A 892 28.39 -7.47 23.78
C ASP A 892 29.28 -7.68 22.54
N LEU A 893 28.78 -7.23 21.39
CA LEU A 893 29.50 -7.33 20.12
C LEU A 893 30.78 -6.48 20.14
N LYS A 894 30.79 -5.32 20.82
CA LYS A 894 31.96 -4.43 20.87
C LYS A 894 33.18 -5.09 21.50
N GLU A 895 32.95 -5.96 22.49
CA GLU A 895 34.02 -6.67 23.19
C GLU A 895 34.54 -7.90 22.44
N ARG A 896 33.71 -8.46 21.56
CA ARG A 896 33.93 -9.81 20.98
C ARG A 896 33.99 -9.84 19.46
N ALA A 897 33.95 -8.68 18.81
CA ALA A 897 33.92 -8.56 17.35
C ALA A 897 35.19 -9.15 16.70
N PRO A 898 35.05 -10.00 15.67
CA PRO A 898 36.17 -10.52 14.90
C PRO A 898 36.72 -9.52 13.85
N GLY A 899 36.47 -8.22 14.03
CA GLY A 899 36.83 -7.15 13.09
C GLY A 899 36.59 -5.76 13.70
N PRO A 900 37.01 -4.67 13.02
CA PRO A 900 36.79 -3.31 13.52
C PRO A 900 35.30 -3.00 13.69
N VAL A 901 34.98 -2.34 14.80
CA VAL A 901 33.65 -1.81 15.10
C VAL A 901 33.69 -0.30 14.92
N VAL A 902 32.92 0.19 13.97
CA VAL A 902 32.91 1.60 13.52
C VAL A 902 31.50 2.16 13.58
N ALA A 903 31.35 3.44 13.89
CA ALA A 903 30.07 4.11 14.07
C ALA A 903 29.82 5.21 13.03
N THR A 904 30.87 5.74 12.40
CA THR A 904 30.74 6.81 11.39
C THR A 904 31.15 6.34 10.00
N GLU A 905 30.66 7.05 8.99
CA GLU A 905 31.06 6.86 7.59
C GLU A 905 32.57 7.07 7.39
N GLU A 906 33.14 8.09 8.02
CA GLU A 906 34.56 8.40 7.93
C GLU A 906 35.43 7.24 8.47
N GLU A 907 35.04 6.66 9.60
CA GLU A 907 35.71 5.47 10.15
C GLU A 907 35.57 4.26 9.22
N LEU A 908 34.36 4.02 8.68
CA LEU A 908 34.11 2.94 7.74
C LEU A 908 34.99 3.07 6.48
N PHE A 909 35.03 4.26 5.87
CA PHE A 909 35.82 4.52 4.69
C PHE A 909 37.32 4.51 4.98
N GLY A 910 37.74 4.93 6.17
CA GLY A 910 39.13 4.79 6.64
C GLY A 910 39.58 3.32 6.69
N VAL A 911 38.74 2.44 7.24
CA VAL A 911 39.01 0.99 7.26
C VAL A 911 39.05 0.40 5.84
N ILE A 912 38.14 0.81 4.95
CA ILE A 912 38.12 0.33 3.56
C ILE A 912 39.36 0.80 2.78
N ALA A 913 39.81 2.03 2.99
CA ALA A 913 41.01 2.57 2.35
C ALA A 913 42.27 1.76 2.67
N ASN A 914 42.38 1.25 3.91
CA ASN A 914 43.45 0.35 4.33
C ASN A 914 42.94 -1.06 4.70
N PHE A 915 42.08 -1.63 3.84
CA PHE A 915 41.36 -2.87 4.12
C PHE A 915 42.24 -4.05 4.55
N LYS A 916 43.44 -4.20 3.97
CA LYS A 916 44.33 -5.31 4.29
C LYS A 916 44.89 -5.20 5.72
N ASP A 917 45.27 -4.02 6.19
CA ASP A 917 45.87 -3.91 7.51
C ASP A 917 44.81 -3.74 8.59
N GLU A 918 43.82 -2.86 8.36
CA GLU A 918 42.83 -2.48 9.38
C GLU A 918 41.70 -3.49 9.57
N ALA A 919 41.29 -4.22 8.52
CA ALA A 919 40.22 -5.23 8.63
C ALA A 919 40.75 -6.67 8.64
N ASP A 920 41.84 -6.96 7.92
CA ASP A 920 42.38 -8.32 7.78
C ASP A 920 43.48 -8.61 8.83
N THR A 921 44.70 -8.11 8.61
CA THR A 921 45.89 -8.52 9.36
C THR A 921 45.75 -8.29 10.87
N LYS A 922 45.28 -7.11 11.29
CA LYS A 922 45.09 -6.72 12.70
C LYS A 922 44.12 -7.62 13.47
N TYR A 923 43.14 -8.21 12.79
CA TYR A 923 42.07 -8.99 13.42
C TYR A 923 42.17 -10.50 13.19
N ALA A 924 43.24 -11.00 12.56
CA ALA A 924 43.41 -12.43 12.27
C ALA A 924 43.27 -13.33 13.52
N ALA A 925 43.94 -12.97 14.63
CA ALA A 925 43.83 -13.72 15.88
C ALA A 925 42.44 -13.62 16.54
N ALA A 926 41.72 -12.51 16.36
CA ALA A 926 40.35 -12.36 16.83
C ALA A 926 39.39 -13.25 16.03
N ARG A 927 39.53 -13.27 14.70
CA ARG A 927 38.74 -14.17 13.81
C ARG A 927 38.95 -15.64 14.13
N GLN A 928 40.19 -16.07 14.37
CA GLN A 928 40.48 -17.46 14.76
C GLN A 928 39.80 -17.86 16.06
N ARG A 929 39.87 -17.00 17.10
CA ARG A 929 39.18 -17.23 18.38
C ARG A 929 37.66 -17.27 18.21
N PHE A 930 37.11 -16.35 17.43
CA PHE A 930 35.68 -16.29 17.12
C PHE A 930 35.20 -17.58 16.45
N ASN A 931 35.92 -18.05 15.43
CA ASN A 931 35.59 -19.30 14.73
C ASN A 931 35.69 -20.51 15.66
N ALA A 932 36.74 -20.61 16.47
CA ALA A 932 36.91 -21.72 17.40
C ALA A 932 35.71 -21.86 18.37
N GLU A 933 35.09 -20.75 18.75
CA GLU A 933 33.94 -20.74 19.67
C GLU A 933 32.60 -20.98 18.99
N PHE A 934 32.36 -20.38 17.82
CA PHE A 934 31.03 -20.36 17.21
C PHE A 934 30.81 -21.38 16.09
N SER A 935 31.84 -22.13 15.69
CA SER A 935 31.74 -23.11 14.59
C SER A 935 32.28 -24.51 14.91
N GLU A 936 32.17 -24.96 16.17
CA GLU A 936 32.71 -26.25 16.66
C GLU A 936 32.28 -27.47 15.81
N CYS A 937 31.05 -27.45 15.28
CA CYS A 937 30.47 -28.57 14.52
C CYS A 937 30.51 -28.38 13.00
N ASP A 938 30.84 -27.19 12.47
CA ASP A 938 30.84 -26.94 11.02
C ASP A 938 32.12 -27.50 10.36
N ARG A 939 32.08 -28.76 9.92
CA ARG A 939 33.22 -29.46 9.31
C ARG A 939 33.16 -29.58 7.78
N GLY A 940 32.12 -29.02 7.15
CA GLY A 940 31.89 -29.18 5.71
C GLY A 940 31.24 -30.52 5.34
N ASP A 941 30.50 -31.11 6.26
CA ASP A 941 29.86 -32.42 6.10
C ASP A 941 28.50 -32.54 6.81
N ALA A 942 27.90 -31.42 7.23
CA ALA A 942 26.65 -31.41 7.99
C ALA A 942 25.50 -32.06 7.20
N ALA A 943 25.34 -31.70 5.92
CA ALA A 943 24.33 -32.29 5.04
C ALA A 943 24.54 -33.80 4.91
N ARG A 944 25.79 -34.23 4.72
CA ARG A 944 26.17 -35.65 4.59
C ARG A 944 25.88 -36.43 5.87
N GLN A 945 26.17 -35.86 7.04
CA GLN A 945 25.86 -36.50 8.33
C GLN A 945 24.35 -36.67 8.53
N ILE A 946 23.53 -35.68 8.14
CA ILE A 946 22.06 -35.77 8.19
C ILE A 946 21.56 -36.86 7.24
N VAL A 947 22.05 -36.87 6.00
CA VAL A 947 21.70 -37.90 5.02
C VAL A 947 22.08 -39.29 5.54
N ALA A 948 23.28 -39.43 6.10
CA ALA A 948 23.74 -40.69 6.64
C ALA A 948 22.86 -41.19 7.79
N LYS A 949 22.47 -40.29 8.71
CA LYS A 949 21.71 -40.63 9.91
C LYS A 949 20.26 -41.02 9.62
N PHE A 950 19.60 -40.35 8.68
CA PHE A 950 18.15 -40.49 8.49
C PHE A 950 17.75 -41.20 7.20
N PHE A 951 18.65 -41.27 6.22
CA PHE A 951 18.31 -41.70 4.86
C PHE A 951 19.19 -42.82 4.32
N THR A 952 20.26 -43.22 5.01
CA THR A 952 21.09 -44.39 4.64
C THR A 952 21.09 -45.44 5.75
N GLY A 953 20.17 -46.41 5.67
CA GLY A 953 20.04 -47.57 6.59
C GLY A 953 18.64 -47.64 7.22
N SER A 954 17.86 -48.73 7.09
CA SER A 954 18.25 -50.13 7.13
C SER A 954 17.96 -50.86 5.82
N GLY A 955 18.95 -51.62 5.32
CA GLY A 955 18.64 -52.76 4.47
C GLY A 955 17.74 -53.73 5.22
N LYS A 956 16.53 -53.90 4.71
CA LYS A 956 15.74 -55.14 4.74
C LYS A 956 15.08 -55.29 3.38
#